data_AF-A0A845RNK9-F1
#
_entry.id   AF-A0A845RNK9-F1
#
_cell.length_a   1.000
_cell.length_b   1.000
_cell.length_c   1.000
_cell.angle_alpha   90.00
_cell.angle_beta   90.00
_cell.angle_gamma   90.00
#
_symmetry.space_group_name_H-M   'P 1'
#
loop_
_entity.id
_entity.type
_entity.pdbx_description
1 polymer ?
#
loop_
_entity_poly.entity_id
_entity_poly.type
_entity_poly.pdbx_seq_one_letter_code
_entity_poly.pdbx_strand_id
1 'polypeptide(L)'
;MFKLKMNSHQKKRATSLVRKGIATLTLASFFTCSLFMGTGEMPKSAYAADSSTTSFTRFAGETRYETAVEISSNNWTNASSVVLTRGDAFPDALAGAVLANSAVVGGGPLLLTESNRLRPEVLQEIQRLNASSVFILGGTGAISASVENALKANGLTTYRIQGNDRYETAANISTTSVESSTRAFLASGKVFADALSISSYAAANGIPLLLTDTQKVPTATLNALQKLGVTEITLIGGESAISASAANQLKTAGYTVSRLSDLDRYKTNVAILKGLPFNMDKMIIATGSSFPDALAGSVLAARNNNPILLVPKDENALLNTPTTAYLGTNRASVNNFFFLGGFDVISTAIQNIVRIGSTSSKISLQFWTGYGVKSEYERLLTYVPDSFADYIDILVPNFAGGLQDDGSFAYRFSTAETPTYLVSLGHSKNVQVLPLVMVDGELGNNMLSDPAKRNKFVTSAVKMIQETNADGIDVDFEILDDDLEEEVTDLLAQLYSTLHPQGKMVIASVMSKTSDAQTWYAEFNYHDMAQYADYLQIMSYDYSTSNPGPIAPVDWVRKVMSYAVTKVPSEKILMGIPYYGRDWRVNNTGDGWVISQTFGWTIAKKTAAEAGATITRANTLTDPIGVPTFTYVDENNRKHSCYFDDRLSWGVKLDLVNEFDLGGIAGWSMGSVNDVSAPELYPLLKERIQ
;
A
#
# COMPACT_ATOMS: atom_id res chain seq x y z
N MET A 1 -5.23 82.79 -19.25
CA MET A 1 -4.71 82.45 -20.60
C MET A 1 -3.19 82.44 -20.52
N PHE A 2 -2.54 81.42 -21.09
CA PHE A 2 -1.10 81.24 -21.40
C PHE A 2 -0.51 79.91 -20.88
N LYS A 3 -0.23 79.00 -21.86
CA LYS A 3 1.05 78.34 -22.15
C LYS A 3 2.01 78.02 -20.98
N LEU A 4 2.55 76.79 -20.88
CA LEU A 4 3.78 76.31 -21.56
C LEU A 4 4.31 74.98 -20.97
N LYS A 5 5.07 74.29 -21.83
CA LYS A 5 5.94 73.11 -21.61
C LYS A 5 7.19 73.43 -20.76
N MET A 6 7.84 72.34 -20.32
CA MET A 6 9.29 72.11 -20.09
C MET A 6 9.91 72.22 -18.68
N ASN A 7 10.40 71.05 -18.23
CA ASN A 7 11.76 70.68 -17.78
C ASN A 7 12.53 71.43 -16.66
N SER A 8 13.10 70.58 -15.79
CA SER A 8 14.50 70.52 -15.31
C SER A 8 14.84 70.94 -13.87
N HIS A 9 15.67 70.05 -13.28
CA HIS A 9 16.80 70.31 -12.38
C HIS A 9 16.62 70.64 -10.88
N GLN A 10 17.13 69.70 -10.06
CA GLN A 10 18.28 69.85 -9.14
C GLN A 10 18.38 71.12 -8.28
N LYS A 11 18.33 70.96 -6.93
CA LYS A 11 19.46 71.10 -5.97
C LYS A 11 19.01 71.57 -4.56
N LYS A 12 19.59 70.88 -3.54
CA LYS A 12 20.16 71.42 -2.26
C LYS A 12 19.15 71.98 -1.23
N ARG A 13 19.35 71.96 0.10
CA ARG A 13 20.35 71.43 1.07
C ARG A 13 19.80 71.76 2.48
N ALA A 14 20.17 70.95 3.49
CA ALA A 14 20.46 71.32 4.89
C ALA A 14 19.27 71.84 5.76
N THR A 15 19.12 71.62 7.07
CA THR A 15 20.02 71.47 8.24
C THR A 15 19.08 71.13 9.43
N SER A 16 19.25 70.06 10.23
CA SER A 16 20.16 69.84 11.38
C SER A 16 19.54 70.05 12.78
N LEU A 17 19.69 69.02 13.65
CA LEU A 17 19.93 69.04 15.12
C LEU A 17 18.75 69.38 16.09
N VAL A 18 18.57 68.82 17.30
CA VAL A 18 19.20 67.76 18.17
C VAL A 18 18.38 67.66 19.49
N ARG A 19 18.11 66.48 20.11
CA ARG A 19 18.72 65.89 21.35
C ARG A 19 17.92 64.60 21.67
N LYS A 20 18.48 63.38 21.68
CA LYS A 20 19.33 62.68 22.68
C LYS A 20 18.66 62.31 24.02
N GLY A 21 18.49 60.99 24.22
CA GLY A 21 18.45 60.26 25.49
C GLY A 21 19.11 58.89 25.27
N ILE A 22 20.04 58.51 26.16
CA ILE A 22 21.11 57.50 26.01
C ILE A 22 20.79 56.21 26.80
N ALA A 23 21.15 55.03 26.28
CA ALA A 23 21.90 53.96 26.98
C ALA A 23 22.09 52.71 26.08
N THR A 24 23.29 52.45 25.51
CA THR A 24 24.30 51.42 25.89
C THR A 24 23.86 49.96 25.57
N LEU A 25 24.51 49.12 24.74
CA LEU A 25 25.91 48.67 24.70
C LEU A 25 26.30 48.07 23.31
N THR A 26 27.50 48.41 22.81
CA THR A 26 28.51 47.63 22.03
C THR A 26 28.15 46.28 21.37
N LEU A 27 28.57 45.96 20.13
CA LEU A 27 29.98 45.78 19.71
C LEU A 27 30.17 45.74 18.17
N ALA A 28 31.36 46.19 17.74
CA ALA A 28 31.96 46.34 16.40
C ALA A 28 31.75 45.26 15.30
N SER A 29 31.80 45.71 14.04
CA SER A 29 32.14 44.89 12.87
C SER A 29 33.02 45.71 11.91
N PHE A 30 34.27 45.28 11.73
CA PHE A 30 35.19 45.74 10.70
C PHE A 30 35.56 44.56 9.80
N PHE A 31 35.57 44.82 8.50
CA PHE A 31 35.94 43.92 7.41
C PHE A 31 37.46 43.80 7.28
N THR A 32 37.98 42.60 7.04
CA THR A 32 39.15 42.25 6.17
C THR A 32 39.20 40.71 6.10
N CYS A 33 39.06 40.06 4.93
CA CYS A 33 40.02 39.85 3.84
C CYS A 33 40.62 38.40 3.86
N SER A 34 40.12 37.58 2.93
CA SER A 34 40.83 36.58 2.11
C SER A 34 41.40 35.26 2.67
N LEU A 35 41.04 34.19 1.91
CA LEU A 35 41.79 32.98 1.55
C LEU A 35 41.97 31.87 2.58
N PHE A 36 41.21 30.79 2.40
CA PHE A 36 41.76 29.44 2.23
C PHE A 36 40.89 28.63 1.27
N MET A 37 41.49 28.21 0.16
CA MET A 37 41.01 27.06 -0.62
C MET A 37 41.17 25.82 0.26
N GLY A 38 40.05 25.17 0.56
CA GLY A 38 40.00 23.84 1.14
C GLY A 38 38.82 23.14 0.49
N THR A 39 39.06 21.98 -0.09
CA THR A 39 38.04 21.03 -0.55
C THR A 39 37.23 20.57 0.68
N GLY A 40 36.27 21.38 1.10
CA GLY A 40 35.28 21.00 2.08
C GLY A 40 34.18 20.25 1.36
N GLU A 41 34.05 18.95 1.64
CA GLU A 41 32.79 18.25 1.44
C GLU A 41 31.67 19.14 1.99
N MET A 42 30.70 19.50 1.14
CA MET A 42 29.50 20.16 1.65
C MET A 42 28.95 19.29 2.77
N PRO A 43 28.68 19.85 3.96
CA PRO A 43 28.08 19.06 5.02
C PRO A 43 26.79 18.50 4.45
N LYS A 44 26.69 17.16 4.36
CA LYS A 44 25.41 16.49 4.25
C LYS A 44 24.56 17.13 5.35
N SER A 45 23.56 17.92 4.96
CA SER A 45 22.51 18.31 5.90
C SER A 45 21.97 17.00 6.42
N ALA A 46 22.39 16.63 7.63
CA ALA A 46 21.77 15.59 8.40
C ALA A 46 20.38 16.14 8.68
N TYR A 47 19.43 15.78 7.81
CA TYR A 47 18.03 15.92 8.14
C TYR A 47 17.86 15.21 9.48
N ALA A 48 17.40 15.96 10.47
CA ALA A 48 16.87 15.37 11.69
C ALA A 48 15.76 14.43 11.22
N ALA A 49 16.06 13.13 11.20
CA ALA A 49 15.06 12.09 11.07
C ALA A 49 14.07 12.34 12.21
N ASP A 50 12.83 12.64 11.86
CA ASP A 50 11.76 12.67 12.83
C ASP A 50 11.71 11.26 13.44
N SER A 51 12.16 11.14 14.69
CA SER A 51 12.62 9.87 15.27
C SER A 51 11.47 9.06 15.88
N SER A 52 10.38 8.91 15.14
CA SER A 52 9.37 7.86 15.34
C SER A 52 8.69 7.54 14.00
N THR A 53 9.40 6.89 13.09
CA THR A 53 8.81 6.39 11.85
C THR A 53 7.94 5.19 12.17
N THR A 54 6.62 5.40 12.27
CA THR A 54 5.66 4.30 12.24
C THR A 54 5.91 3.45 10.99
N SER A 55 6.07 2.15 11.16
CA SER A 55 6.29 1.19 10.08
C SER A 55 5.01 0.43 9.74
N PHE A 56 4.89 0.03 8.49
CA PHE A 56 3.80 -0.79 7.97
C PHE A 56 4.42 -2.00 7.29
N THR A 57 3.99 -3.20 7.66
CA THR A 57 4.53 -4.46 7.11
C THR A 57 3.38 -5.41 6.82
N ARG A 58 3.37 -6.02 5.64
CA ARG A 58 2.41 -7.05 5.27
C ARG A 58 3.06 -8.41 5.27
N PHE A 59 2.43 -9.37 5.92
CA PHE A 59 2.78 -10.78 5.87
C PHE A 59 1.71 -11.51 5.06
N ALA A 60 2.05 -11.94 3.85
CA ALA A 60 1.11 -12.51 2.91
C ALA A 60 1.80 -13.48 1.95
N GLY A 61 1.18 -14.63 1.74
CA GLY A 61 1.46 -15.48 0.59
C GLY A 61 0.20 -15.72 -0.24
N GLU A 62 0.33 -16.50 -1.32
CA GLU A 62 -0.78 -16.79 -2.24
C GLU A 62 -1.95 -17.51 -1.58
N THR A 63 -1.67 -18.30 -0.53
CA THR A 63 -2.71 -18.94 0.26
C THR A 63 -2.50 -18.71 1.76
N ARG A 64 -3.51 -19.04 2.56
CA ARG A 64 -3.46 -19.00 4.02
C ARG A 64 -2.27 -19.77 4.63
N TYR A 65 -1.81 -20.83 3.96
CA TYR A 65 -0.70 -21.65 4.44
C TYR A 65 0.63 -20.91 4.27
N GLU A 66 0.86 -20.31 3.09
CA GLU A 66 2.01 -19.44 2.81
C GLU A 66 1.95 -18.18 3.69
N THR A 67 0.78 -17.56 3.91
CA THR A 67 0.66 -16.44 4.86
C THR A 67 1.10 -16.82 6.27
N ALA A 68 0.75 -18.02 6.76
CA ALA A 68 1.23 -18.50 8.06
C ALA A 68 2.76 -18.73 8.07
N VAL A 69 3.33 -19.19 6.94
CA VAL A 69 4.78 -19.29 6.75
C VAL A 69 5.43 -17.91 6.76
N GLU A 70 4.88 -16.91 6.08
CA GLU A 70 5.40 -15.54 6.06
C GLU A 70 5.37 -14.88 7.44
N ILE A 71 4.30 -15.09 8.21
CA ILE A 71 4.23 -14.67 9.61
C ILE A 71 5.37 -15.32 10.41
N SER A 72 5.62 -16.61 10.19
CA SER A 72 6.66 -17.37 10.90
C SER A 72 8.08 -16.94 10.51
N SER A 73 8.39 -16.92 9.21
CA SER A 73 9.72 -16.69 8.64
C SER A 73 10.28 -15.32 9.03
N ASN A 74 9.41 -14.31 9.07
CA ASN A 74 9.79 -12.93 9.40
C ASN A 74 9.89 -12.65 10.90
N ASN A 75 9.33 -13.51 11.76
CA ASN A 75 9.21 -13.20 13.20
C ASN A 75 9.85 -14.27 14.11
N TRP A 76 10.25 -15.42 13.59
CA TRP A 76 10.98 -16.46 14.32
C TRP A 76 12.27 -16.85 13.61
N THR A 77 13.41 -16.62 14.25
CA THR A 77 14.70 -17.14 13.76
C THR A 77 14.81 -18.65 14.00
N ASN A 78 14.30 -19.14 15.13
CA ASN A 78 14.22 -20.54 15.49
C ASN A 78 12.99 -20.80 16.36
N ALA A 79 12.59 -22.06 16.44
CA ALA A 79 11.61 -22.55 17.41
C ALA A 79 11.83 -24.05 17.64
N SER A 80 11.97 -24.49 18.89
CA SER A 80 12.16 -25.92 19.22
C SER A 80 10.92 -26.77 18.91
N SER A 81 9.74 -26.15 18.87
CA SER A 81 8.47 -26.78 18.59
C SER A 81 7.56 -25.84 17.79
N VAL A 82 6.62 -26.40 17.03
CA VAL A 82 5.55 -25.63 16.36
C VAL A 82 4.18 -26.18 16.74
N VAL A 83 3.15 -25.35 16.64
CA VAL A 83 1.75 -25.80 16.68
C VAL A 83 1.24 -25.93 15.25
N LEU A 84 0.60 -27.04 14.92
CA LEU A 84 0.03 -27.31 13.60
C LEU A 84 -1.47 -27.54 13.70
N THR A 85 -2.23 -26.79 12.90
CA THR A 85 -3.68 -26.93 12.79
C THR A 85 -4.13 -26.86 11.33
N ARG A 86 -5.40 -27.21 11.05
CA ARG A 86 -5.93 -27.15 9.69
C ARG A 86 -6.32 -25.72 9.31
N GLY A 87 -6.05 -25.33 8.07
CA GLY A 87 -6.33 -23.97 7.59
C GLY A 87 -7.77 -23.75 7.11
N ASP A 88 -8.55 -24.81 6.89
CA ASP A 88 -9.87 -24.77 6.27
C ASP A 88 -11.04 -24.90 7.26
N ALA A 89 -10.77 -25.25 8.53
CA ALA A 89 -11.75 -25.20 9.62
C ALA A 89 -11.11 -24.74 10.94
N PHE A 90 -11.83 -23.90 11.69
CA PHE A 90 -11.32 -23.25 12.90
C PHE A 90 -11.54 -23.94 14.28
N PRO A 91 -12.53 -24.84 14.50
CA PRO A 91 -12.96 -25.16 15.87
C PRO A 91 -11.87 -25.67 16.81
N ASP A 92 -10.99 -26.54 16.31
CA ASP A 92 -9.89 -27.14 17.08
C ASP A 92 -8.70 -26.18 17.26
N ALA A 93 -8.70 -25.04 16.56
CA ALA A 93 -7.58 -24.11 16.50
C ALA A 93 -7.72 -22.90 17.41
N LEU A 94 -8.94 -22.52 17.81
CA LEU A 94 -9.20 -21.22 18.46
C LEU A 94 -8.45 -21.03 19.80
N ALA A 95 -8.20 -22.11 20.54
CA ALA A 95 -7.40 -22.09 21.76
C ALA A 95 -5.88 -22.27 21.52
N GLY A 96 -5.48 -22.50 20.26
CA GLY A 96 -4.12 -22.87 19.87
C GLY A 96 -3.08 -21.79 20.14
N ALA A 97 -3.48 -20.51 20.15
CA ALA A 97 -2.59 -19.40 20.49
C ALA A 97 -2.05 -19.51 21.93
N VAL A 98 -2.92 -19.93 22.88
CA VAL A 98 -2.56 -20.11 24.29
C VAL A 98 -1.55 -21.25 24.42
N LEU A 99 -1.71 -22.33 23.65
CA LEU A 99 -0.75 -23.43 23.61
C LEU A 99 0.58 -23.00 22.99
N ALA A 100 0.54 -22.35 21.83
CA ALA A 100 1.73 -21.92 21.10
C ALA A 100 2.62 -21.01 21.98
N ASN A 101 2.01 -20.10 22.73
CA ASN A 101 2.69 -19.19 23.64
C ASN A 101 2.98 -19.78 25.05
N SER A 102 2.62 -21.04 25.31
CA SER A 102 2.84 -21.70 26.60
C SER A 102 4.28 -22.21 26.77
N ALA A 103 4.67 -22.47 28.02
CA ALA A 103 5.93 -23.11 28.35
C ALA A 103 6.06 -24.54 27.78
N VAL A 104 4.94 -25.21 27.46
CA VAL A 104 4.93 -26.56 26.89
C VAL A 104 5.45 -26.57 25.45
N VAL A 105 5.09 -25.55 24.65
CA VAL A 105 5.58 -25.41 23.27
C VAL A 105 6.88 -24.60 23.23
N GLY A 106 7.04 -23.63 24.12
CA GLY A 106 8.21 -22.75 24.18
C GLY A 106 8.11 -21.52 23.28
N GLY A 107 6.90 -21.03 22.97
CA GLY A 107 6.70 -19.79 22.19
C GLY A 107 6.89 -19.94 20.68
N GLY A 108 6.67 -21.14 20.14
CA GLY A 108 6.78 -21.42 18.70
C GLY A 108 5.61 -20.89 17.88
N PRO A 109 5.76 -20.77 16.54
CA PRO A 109 4.70 -20.31 15.66
C PRO A 109 3.55 -21.34 15.54
N LEU A 110 2.38 -20.85 15.12
CA LEU A 110 1.25 -21.67 14.69
C LEU A 110 1.21 -21.69 13.16
N LEU A 111 1.45 -22.86 12.60
CA LEU A 111 1.41 -23.12 11.17
C LEU A 111 0.11 -23.82 10.78
N LEU A 112 -0.23 -23.72 9.50
CA LEU A 112 -1.46 -24.26 8.93
C LEU A 112 -1.15 -25.39 7.94
N THR A 113 -2.01 -26.40 7.87
CA THR A 113 -1.93 -27.48 6.87
C THR A 113 -3.30 -27.82 6.30
N GLU A 114 -3.34 -28.51 5.16
CA GLU A 114 -4.55 -29.17 4.68
C GLU A 114 -4.87 -30.38 5.58
N SER A 115 -6.13 -30.77 5.68
CA SER A 115 -6.56 -31.89 6.54
C SER A 115 -5.86 -33.22 6.21
N ASN A 116 -5.61 -33.47 4.92
CA ASN A 116 -5.09 -34.74 4.41
C ASN A 116 -3.68 -34.65 3.79
N ARG A 117 -3.06 -33.46 3.78
CA ARG A 117 -1.78 -33.22 3.11
C ARG A 117 -0.94 -32.21 3.87
N LEU A 118 0.31 -32.59 4.18
CA LEU A 118 1.33 -31.68 4.65
C LEU A 118 1.93 -30.96 3.44
N ARG A 119 1.74 -29.65 3.36
CA ARG A 119 2.27 -28.89 2.22
C ARG A 119 3.80 -28.73 2.32
N PRO A 120 4.55 -28.80 1.21
CA PRO A 120 6.01 -28.74 1.23
C PRO A 120 6.56 -27.47 1.89
N GLU A 121 5.98 -26.31 1.63
CA GLU A 121 6.41 -25.03 2.18
C GLU A 121 6.22 -24.96 3.71
N VAL A 122 5.19 -25.61 4.24
CA VAL A 122 4.98 -25.73 5.70
C VAL A 122 6.05 -26.61 6.32
N LEU A 123 6.38 -27.76 5.69
CA LEU A 123 7.46 -28.63 6.16
C LEU A 123 8.82 -27.92 6.10
N GLN A 124 9.09 -27.18 5.02
CA GLN A 124 10.31 -26.39 4.87
C GLN A 124 10.43 -25.34 5.96
N GLU A 125 9.33 -24.68 6.34
CA GLU A 125 9.33 -23.72 7.43
C GLU A 125 9.60 -24.37 8.80
N ILE A 126 9.01 -25.54 9.07
CA ILE A 126 9.31 -26.32 10.28
C ILE A 126 10.81 -26.66 10.36
N GLN A 127 11.41 -27.03 9.22
CA GLN A 127 12.84 -27.31 9.12
C GLN A 127 13.70 -26.06 9.27
N ARG A 128 13.33 -24.93 8.65
CA ARG A 128 14.01 -23.64 8.77
C ARG A 128 14.09 -23.18 10.24
N LEU A 129 13.02 -23.39 10.99
CA LEU A 129 12.93 -23.09 12.42
C LEU A 129 13.83 -23.99 13.29
N ASN A 130 14.36 -25.08 12.73
CA ASN A 130 15.03 -26.17 13.45
C ASN A 130 14.12 -26.80 14.52
N ALA A 131 12.82 -26.91 14.24
CA ALA A 131 11.88 -27.52 15.18
C ALA A 131 12.09 -29.03 15.26
N SER A 132 12.08 -29.54 16.49
CA SER A 132 12.20 -30.97 16.79
C SER A 132 10.85 -31.64 17.05
N SER A 133 9.83 -30.84 17.35
CA SER A 133 8.50 -31.34 17.67
C SER A 133 7.35 -30.52 17.09
N VAL A 134 6.21 -31.17 16.90
CA VAL A 134 5.00 -30.60 16.32
C VAL A 134 3.80 -30.96 17.18
N PHE A 135 3.10 -29.95 17.69
CA PHE A 135 1.84 -30.11 18.42
C PHE A 135 0.67 -30.02 17.44
N ILE A 136 0.03 -31.15 17.16
CA ILE A 136 -1.08 -31.26 16.21
C ILE A 136 -2.40 -31.00 16.95
N LEU A 137 -3.16 -30.02 16.49
CA LEU A 137 -4.47 -29.70 17.05
C LEU A 137 -5.60 -30.41 16.30
N GLY A 138 -6.46 -31.08 17.06
CA GLY A 138 -7.61 -31.82 16.55
C GLY A 138 -7.32 -33.29 16.25
N GLY A 139 -8.41 -34.05 16.13
CA GLY A 139 -8.33 -35.47 15.86
C GLY A 139 -7.95 -35.84 14.43
N THR A 140 -7.94 -37.12 14.11
CA THR A 140 -7.58 -37.61 12.77
C THR A 140 -8.56 -37.20 11.68
N GLY A 141 -9.79 -36.83 12.02
CA GLY A 141 -10.74 -36.19 11.10
C GLY A 141 -10.44 -34.71 10.83
N ALA A 142 -9.66 -34.05 11.70
CA ALA A 142 -9.21 -32.68 11.51
C ALA A 142 -7.88 -32.66 10.74
N ILE A 143 -6.87 -33.35 11.28
CA ILE A 143 -5.58 -33.57 10.62
C ILE A 143 -5.34 -35.08 10.58
N SER A 144 -5.39 -35.65 9.39
CA SER A 144 -5.24 -37.07 9.12
C SER A 144 -3.97 -37.69 9.72
N ALA A 145 -4.01 -39.01 9.88
CA ALA A 145 -2.84 -39.79 10.27
C ALA A 145 -1.73 -39.74 9.21
N SER A 146 -2.05 -39.52 7.92
CA SER A 146 -1.03 -39.39 6.87
C SER A 146 -0.18 -38.14 7.05
N VAL A 147 -0.77 -37.01 7.46
CA VAL A 147 -0.02 -35.79 7.80
C VAL A 147 0.91 -36.03 8.99
N GLU A 148 0.40 -36.65 10.06
CA GLU A 148 1.21 -36.98 11.24
C GLU A 148 2.36 -37.95 10.90
N ASN A 149 2.10 -38.96 10.07
CA ASN A 149 3.13 -39.90 9.62
C ASN A 149 4.17 -39.21 8.73
N ALA A 150 3.78 -38.26 7.88
CA ALA A 150 4.70 -37.46 7.08
C ALA A 150 5.64 -36.60 7.95
N LEU A 151 5.12 -36.02 9.04
CA LEU A 151 5.94 -35.30 10.02
C LEU A 151 6.96 -36.24 10.69
N LYS A 152 6.51 -37.41 11.18
CA LYS A 152 7.39 -38.42 11.80
C LYS A 152 8.46 -38.94 10.84
N ALA A 153 8.10 -39.15 9.58
CA ALA A 153 9.04 -39.57 8.54
C ALA A 153 10.16 -38.54 8.28
N ASN A 154 9.90 -37.26 8.60
CA ASN A 154 10.89 -36.17 8.56
C ASN A 154 11.61 -35.96 9.92
N GLY A 155 11.56 -36.94 10.82
CA GLY A 155 12.30 -36.91 12.08
C GLY A 155 11.67 -36.06 13.18
N LEU A 156 10.43 -35.60 13.01
CA LEU A 156 9.73 -34.75 13.98
C LEU A 156 8.98 -35.59 15.01
N THR A 157 9.08 -35.20 16.28
CA THR A 157 8.25 -35.77 17.35
C THR A 157 6.87 -35.11 17.34
N THR A 158 5.78 -35.88 17.25
CA THR A 158 4.43 -35.31 17.17
C THR A 158 3.63 -35.52 18.44
N TYR A 159 2.97 -34.47 18.92
CA TYR A 159 2.05 -34.50 20.06
C TYR A 159 0.65 -34.09 19.60
N ARG A 160 -0.30 -35.02 19.58
CA ARG A 160 -1.67 -34.72 19.17
C ARG A 160 -2.54 -34.34 20.37
N ILE A 161 -3.14 -33.16 20.33
CA ILE A 161 -4.13 -32.70 21.31
C ILE A 161 -5.50 -32.69 20.63
N GLN A 162 -6.40 -33.54 21.10
CA GLN A 162 -7.71 -33.79 20.50
C GLN A 162 -8.76 -34.04 21.58
N GLY A 163 -10.03 -33.81 21.25
CA GLY A 163 -11.19 -34.28 21.98
C GLY A 163 -12.22 -34.93 21.05
N ASN A 164 -13.33 -35.42 21.60
CA ASN A 164 -14.43 -35.98 20.80
C ASN A 164 -15.15 -34.90 19.97
N ASP A 165 -15.10 -33.66 20.42
CA ASP A 165 -15.62 -32.49 19.73
C ASP A 165 -14.73 -31.26 19.98
N ARG A 166 -15.12 -30.14 19.38
CA ARG A 166 -14.41 -28.85 19.51
C ARG A 166 -14.28 -28.34 20.95
N TYR A 167 -15.24 -28.66 21.81
CA TYR A 167 -15.28 -28.17 23.18
C TYR A 167 -14.30 -28.96 24.04
N GLU A 168 -14.26 -30.28 23.86
CA GLU A 168 -13.27 -31.14 24.49
C GLU A 168 -11.85 -30.90 23.95
N THR A 169 -11.68 -30.67 22.64
CA THR A 169 -10.39 -30.25 22.09
C THR A 169 -9.91 -28.96 22.75
N ALA A 170 -10.75 -27.93 22.86
CA ALA A 170 -10.37 -26.67 23.53
C ALA A 170 -10.07 -26.83 25.03
N ALA A 171 -10.80 -27.70 25.73
CA ALA A 171 -10.54 -28.08 27.11
C ALA A 171 -9.17 -28.76 27.27
N ASN A 172 -8.84 -29.70 26.38
CA ASN A 172 -7.57 -30.41 26.38
C ASN A 172 -6.41 -29.48 26.02
N ILE A 173 -6.60 -28.57 25.05
CA ILE A 173 -5.62 -27.52 24.75
C ILE A 173 -5.38 -26.66 25.99
N SER A 174 -6.42 -26.12 26.61
CA SER A 174 -6.28 -25.23 27.77
C SER A 174 -5.59 -25.90 28.95
N THR A 175 -5.97 -27.15 29.28
CA THR A 175 -5.39 -27.90 30.39
C THR A 175 -4.00 -28.46 30.12
N THR A 176 -3.57 -28.46 28.85
CA THR A 176 -2.17 -28.72 28.47
C THR A 176 -1.34 -27.44 28.52
N SER A 177 -1.95 -26.30 28.17
CA SER A 177 -1.24 -25.01 28.02
C SER A 177 -1.01 -24.28 29.34
N VAL A 178 -1.93 -24.46 30.30
CA VAL A 178 -1.97 -23.72 31.57
C VAL A 178 -2.07 -24.72 32.71
N GLU A 179 -1.17 -24.60 33.69
CA GLU A 179 -1.16 -25.48 34.87
C GLU A 179 -2.34 -25.16 35.82
N SER A 180 -2.53 -23.88 36.13
CA SER A 180 -3.68 -23.36 36.89
C SER A 180 -3.95 -21.91 36.53
N SER A 181 -5.19 -21.45 36.69
CA SER A 181 -5.59 -20.05 36.49
C SER A 181 -6.88 -19.75 37.25
N THR A 182 -6.92 -18.62 37.95
CA THR A 182 -8.16 -18.13 38.59
C THR A 182 -9.16 -17.54 37.58
N ARG A 183 -8.69 -17.20 36.37
CA ARG A 183 -9.48 -16.58 35.31
C ARG A 183 -9.60 -17.48 34.08
N ALA A 184 -10.70 -17.39 33.35
CA ALA A 184 -10.83 -17.99 32.02
C ALA A 184 -11.65 -17.11 31.07
N PHE A 185 -11.32 -17.19 29.78
CA PHE A 185 -12.16 -16.67 28.72
C PHE A 185 -12.99 -17.79 28.11
N LEU A 186 -14.29 -17.55 27.96
CA LEU A 186 -15.20 -18.47 27.28
C LEU A 186 -15.75 -17.80 26.02
N ALA A 187 -15.50 -18.39 24.86
CA ALA A 187 -16.00 -17.95 23.58
C ALA A 187 -16.93 -19.00 22.94
N SER A 188 -17.71 -18.60 21.94
CA SER A 188 -18.57 -19.55 21.22
C SER A 188 -17.75 -20.54 20.42
N GLY A 189 -18.09 -21.83 20.50
CA GLY A 189 -17.51 -22.83 19.60
C GLY A 189 -18.10 -22.80 18.18
N LYS A 190 -19.14 -21.98 17.92
CA LYS A 190 -19.86 -21.95 16.62
C LYS A 190 -19.44 -20.80 15.71
N VAL A 191 -18.87 -19.73 16.27
CA VAL A 191 -18.38 -18.55 15.55
C VAL A 191 -16.99 -18.19 16.04
N PHE A 192 -16.10 -17.74 15.14
CA PHE A 192 -14.68 -17.59 15.44
C PHE A 192 -14.28 -16.19 15.92
N ALA A 193 -14.98 -15.14 15.47
CA ALA A 193 -14.44 -13.77 15.56
C ALA A 193 -14.23 -13.27 17.00
N ASP A 194 -15.11 -13.67 17.90
CA ASP A 194 -15.02 -13.34 19.33
C ASP A 194 -13.79 -14.02 19.97
N ALA A 195 -13.58 -15.31 19.68
CA ALA A 195 -12.43 -16.06 20.16
C ALA A 195 -11.11 -15.49 19.60
N LEU A 196 -11.07 -15.14 18.32
CA LEU A 196 -9.90 -14.52 17.70
C LEU A 196 -9.57 -13.17 18.35
N SER A 197 -10.59 -12.37 18.67
CA SER A 197 -10.39 -11.03 19.25
C SER A 197 -9.74 -11.05 20.64
N ILE A 198 -9.92 -12.13 21.41
CA ILE A 198 -9.31 -12.28 22.75
C ILE A 198 -8.05 -13.16 22.74
N SER A 199 -7.81 -13.90 21.66
CA SER A 199 -6.80 -14.98 21.59
C SER A 199 -5.38 -14.51 21.96
N SER A 200 -4.93 -13.37 21.42
CA SER A 200 -3.58 -12.85 21.70
C SER A 200 -3.42 -12.43 23.16
N TYR A 201 -4.43 -11.78 23.74
CA TYR A 201 -4.40 -11.38 25.14
C TYR A 201 -4.43 -12.60 26.07
N ALA A 202 -5.28 -13.58 25.76
CA ALA A 202 -5.36 -14.84 26.52
C ALA A 202 -3.99 -15.55 26.52
N ALA A 203 -3.37 -15.68 25.34
CA ALA A 203 -2.07 -16.30 25.17
C ALA A 203 -0.93 -15.53 25.85
N ALA A 204 -0.90 -14.20 25.72
CA ALA A 204 0.12 -13.34 26.34
C ALA A 204 0.11 -13.41 27.88
N ASN A 205 -1.08 -13.61 28.46
CA ASN A 205 -1.28 -13.58 29.91
C ASN A 205 -1.44 -14.98 30.52
N GLY A 206 -1.27 -16.06 29.74
CA GLY A 206 -1.44 -17.43 30.21
C GLY A 206 -2.87 -17.73 30.72
N ILE A 207 -3.88 -17.05 30.17
CA ILE A 207 -5.29 -17.24 30.57
C ILE A 207 -5.90 -18.29 29.64
N PRO A 208 -6.52 -19.36 30.17
CA PRO A 208 -7.15 -20.39 29.36
C PRO A 208 -8.31 -19.81 28.53
N LEU A 209 -8.33 -20.17 27.24
CA LEU A 209 -9.42 -19.87 26.31
C LEU A 209 -10.20 -21.15 26.01
N LEU A 210 -11.42 -21.20 26.51
CA LEU A 210 -12.32 -22.34 26.41
C LEU A 210 -13.48 -22.02 25.46
N LEU A 211 -14.09 -23.07 24.90
CA LEU A 211 -15.24 -22.95 24.03
C LEU A 211 -16.52 -23.41 24.73
N THR A 212 -17.65 -22.78 24.37
CA THR A 212 -18.99 -23.17 24.84
C THR A 212 -19.98 -23.24 23.69
N ASP A 213 -21.02 -24.06 23.85
CA ASP A 213 -22.20 -23.97 22.98
C ASP A 213 -23.01 -22.72 23.34
N THR A 214 -23.86 -22.28 22.40
CA THR A 214 -24.72 -21.10 22.55
C THR A 214 -25.64 -21.21 23.76
N GLN A 215 -26.28 -22.36 23.97
CA GLN A 215 -27.35 -22.48 24.98
C GLN A 215 -26.92 -23.15 26.29
N LYS A 216 -25.80 -23.88 26.26
CA LYS A 216 -25.33 -24.70 27.37
C LYS A 216 -23.82 -24.79 27.37
N VAL A 217 -23.21 -24.67 28.56
CA VAL A 217 -21.79 -24.95 28.76
C VAL A 217 -21.57 -26.47 28.74
N PRO A 218 -20.75 -26.99 27.80
CA PRO A 218 -20.44 -28.42 27.71
C PRO A 218 -19.77 -28.96 28.97
N THR A 219 -19.98 -30.25 29.26
CA THR A 219 -19.36 -30.90 30.42
C THR A 219 -17.83 -30.84 30.38
N ALA A 220 -17.23 -31.02 29.20
CA ALA A 220 -15.78 -30.91 29.03
C ALA A 220 -15.24 -29.53 29.45
N THR A 221 -15.96 -28.46 29.09
CA THR A 221 -15.62 -27.08 29.49
C THR A 221 -15.72 -26.89 30.99
N LEU A 222 -16.79 -27.36 31.63
CA LEU A 222 -16.94 -27.28 33.10
C LEU A 222 -15.83 -28.05 33.85
N ASN A 223 -15.50 -29.25 33.39
CA ASN A 223 -14.44 -30.05 33.98
C ASN A 223 -13.08 -29.36 33.86
N ALA A 224 -12.79 -28.72 32.72
CA ALA A 224 -11.56 -27.97 32.54
C ALA A 224 -11.49 -26.74 33.45
N LEU A 225 -12.58 -25.99 33.59
CA LEU A 225 -12.66 -24.86 34.53
C LEU A 225 -12.34 -25.29 35.96
N GLN A 226 -12.94 -26.39 36.41
CA GLN A 226 -12.68 -26.95 37.73
C GLN A 226 -11.24 -27.42 37.89
N LYS A 227 -10.69 -28.16 36.91
CA LYS A 227 -9.32 -28.67 36.93
C LYS A 227 -8.29 -27.54 37.00
N LEU A 228 -8.54 -26.43 36.32
CA LEU A 228 -7.65 -25.26 36.28
C LEU A 228 -7.78 -24.37 37.52
N GLY A 229 -8.76 -24.60 38.39
CA GLY A 229 -9.00 -23.77 39.57
C GLY A 229 -9.61 -22.40 39.25
N VAL A 230 -10.38 -22.31 38.16
CA VAL A 230 -10.99 -21.06 37.71
C VAL A 230 -12.11 -20.64 38.66
N THR A 231 -12.18 -19.36 38.99
CA THR A 231 -13.24 -18.75 39.80
C THR A 231 -13.93 -17.60 39.07
N GLU A 232 -13.24 -16.97 38.13
CA GLU A 232 -13.71 -15.83 37.35
C GLU A 232 -13.75 -16.17 35.86
N ILE A 233 -14.90 -15.94 35.23
CA ILE A 233 -15.12 -16.19 33.82
C ILE A 233 -15.52 -14.89 33.13
N THR A 234 -14.85 -14.57 32.03
CA THR A 234 -15.29 -13.53 31.11
C THR A 234 -15.79 -14.17 29.83
N LEU A 235 -17.08 -14.00 29.56
CA LEU A 235 -17.69 -14.41 28.29
C LEU A 235 -17.28 -13.43 27.19
N ILE A 236 -16.81 -13.94 26.07
CA ILE A 236 -16.41 -13.14 24.91
C ILE A 236 -17.42 -13.36 23.80
N GLY A 237 -18.15 -12.30 23.45
CA GLY A 237 -19.25 -12.34 22.48
C GLY A 237 -20.62 -12.08 23.11
N GLY A 238 -21.57 -11.65 22.28
CA GLY A 238 -22.93 -11.28 22.69
C GLY A 238 -23.83 -12.46 23.06
N GLU A 239 -25.08 -12.19 23.43
CA GLU A 239 -26.03 -13.25 23.83
C GLU A 239 -26.45 -14.19 22.69
N SER A 240 -26.33 -13.75 21.43
CA SER A 240 -26.54 -14.62 20.26
C SER A 240 -25.44 -15.68 20.12
N ALA A 241 -24.23 -15.40 20.58
CA ALA A 241 -23.10 -16.32 20.56
C ALA A 241 -23.07 -17.21 21.81
N ILE A 242 -23.36 -16.62 22.99
CA ILE A 242 -23.40 -17.28 24.30
C ILE A 242 -24.60 -16.74 25.09
N SER A 243 -25.68 -17.50 25.18
CA SER A 243 -26.96 -17.02 25.71
C SER A 243 -26.93 -16.78 27.22
N ALA A 244 -27.94 -16.07 27.72
CA ALA A 244 -28.16 -15.90 29.15
C ALA A 244 -28.31 -17.25 29.89
N SER A 245 -28.82 -18.30 29.22
CA SER A 245 -28.90 -19.65 29.79
C SER A 245 -27.52 -20.23 30.10
N ALA A 246 -26.59 -20.18 29.13
CA ALA A 246 -25.22 -20.64 29.34
C ALA A 246 -24.50 -19.81 30.42
N ALA A 247 -24.71 -18.49 30.44
CA ALA A 247 -24.15 -17.62 31.47
C ALA A 247 -24.70 -17.94 32.88
N ASN A 248 -26.01 -18.19 33.00
CA ASN A 248 -26.63 -18.55 34.28
C ASN A 248 -26.19 -19.92 34.76
N GLN A 249 -25.97 -20.89 33.87
CA GLN A 249 -25.39 -22.18 34.22
C GLN A 249 -24.04 -22.04 34.95
N LEU A 250 -23.18 -21.12 34.50
CA LEU A 250 -21.90 -20.81 35.16
C LEU A 250 -22.10 -20.13 36.51
N LYS A 251 -23.00 -19.14 36.61
CA LYS A 251 -23.29 -18.47 37.89
C LYS A 251 -23.83 -19.45 38.93
N THR A 252 -24.74 -20.33 38.55
CA THR A 252 -25.27 -21.38 39.43
C THR A 252 -24.19 -22.39 39.84
N ALA A 253 -23.20 -22.64 38.99
CA ALA A 253 -22.04 -23.45 39.31
C ALA A 253 -20.99 -22.74 40.20
N GLY A 254 -21.24 -21.49 40.64
CA GLY A 254 -20.42 -20.76 41.60
C GLY A 254 -19.35 -19.84 41.00
N TYR A 255 -19.33 -19.65 39.68
CA TYR A 255 -18.37 -18.75 39.02
C TYR A 255 -18.82 -17.29 39.07
N THR A 256 -17.87 -16.37 39.20
CA THR A 256 -18.10 -14.95 38.92
C THR A 256 -18.06 -14.74 37.41
N VAL A 257 -19.19 -14.32 36.81
CA VAL A 257 -19.33 -14.23 35.35
C VAL A 257 -19.48 -12.78 34.90
N SER A 258 -18.54 -12.33 34.07
CA SER A 258 -18.58 -11.06 33.34
C SER A 258 -18.71 -11.31 31.83
N ARG A 259 -18.95 -10.26 31.04
CA ARG A 259 -19.03 -10.35 29.57
C ARG A 259 -18.34 -9.16 28.92
N LEU A 260 -17.57 -9.43 27.87
CA LEU A 260 -17.07 -8.43 26.92
C LEU A 260 -17.70 -8.73 25.54
N SER A 261 -18.54 -7.82 25.09
CA SER A 261 -19.31 -8.00 23.84
C SER A 261 -19.90 -6.68 23.35
N ASP A 262 -20.22 -6.64 22.07
CA ASP A 262 -21.04 -5.60 21.46
C ASP A 262 -21.88 -6.21 20.30
N LEU A 263 -22.58 -5.39 19.53
CA LEU A 263 -23.58 -5.78 18.53
C LEU A 263 -23.02 -6.64 17.38
N ASP A 264 -21.74 -6.49 17.06
CA ASP A 264 -21.08 -7.23 15.99
C ASP A 264 -19.61 -7.54 16.33
N ARG A 265 -18.95 -8.29 15.45
CA ARG A 265 -17.57 -8.76 15.65
C ARG A 265 -16.53 -7.63 15.74
N TYR A 266 -16.74 -6.54 15.02
CA TYR A 266 -15.80 -5.41 14.98
C TYR A 266 -15.96 -4.56 16.24
N LYS A 267 -17.21 -4.31 16.65
CA LYS A 267 -17.50 -3.62 17.90
C LYS A 267 -17.08 -4.43 19.12
N THR A 268 -17.28 -5.75 19.09
CA THR A 268 -16.78 -6.65 20.15
C THR A 268 -15.25 -6.62 20.22
N ASN A 269 -14.57 -6.67 19.07
CA ASN A 269 -13.12 -6.49 19.00
C ASN A 269 -12.69 -5.16 19.64
N VAL A 270 -13.30 -4.03 19.27
CA VAL A 270 -12.99 -2.71 19.87
C VAL A 270 -13.31 -2.65 21.37
N ALA A 271 -14.40 -3.28 21.83
CA ALA A 271 -14.73 -3.35 23.25
C ALA A 271 -13.65 -4.09 24.05
N ILE A 272 -13.12 -5.20 23.51
CA ILE A 272 -11.99 -5.93 24.08
C ILE A 272 -10.74 -5.06 24.11
N LEU A 273 -10.41 -4.42 22.98
CA LEU A 273 -9.23 -3.57 22.83
C LEU A 273 -9.24 -2.35 23.77
N LYS A 274 -10.42 -1.80 24.09
CA LYS A 274 -10.57 -0.71 25.08
C LYS A 274 -10.59 -1.21 26.53
N GLY A 275 -11.07 -2.44 26.75
CA GLY A 275 -11.29 -2.99 28.08
C GLY A 275 -10.06 -3.65 28.72
N LEU A 276 -9.01 -3.91 27.93
CA LEU A 276 -7.83 -4.67 28.37
C LEU A 276 -6.52 -3.91 28.08
N PRO A 277 -5.50 -4.09 28.95
CA PRO A 277 -4.20 -3.43 28.76
C PRO A 277 -3.39 -4.15 27.68
N PHE A 278 -3.32 -3.56 26.50
CA PHE A 278 -2.46 -4.02 25.41
C PHE A 278 -1.19 -3.19 25.30
N ASN A 279 -0.10 -3.82 24.86
CA ASN A 279 1.09 -3.11 24.40
C ASN A 279 0.85 -2.57 23.00
N MET A 280 0.82 -1.24 22.88
CA MET A 280 0.52 -0.56 21.62
C MET A 280 1.72 -0.41 20.69
N ASP A 281 2.94 -0.86 21.05
CA ASP A 281 4.12 -0.78 20.19
C ASP A 281 3.90 -1.37 18.79
N LYS A 282 3.12 -2.45 18.71
CA LYS A 282 2.69 -3.06 17.45
C LYS A 282 1.18 -3.24 17.44
N MET A 283 0.55 -3.08 16.29
CA MET A 283 -0.85 -3.43 16.08
C MET A 283 -0.97 -4.40 14.91
N ILE A 284 -1.61 -5.54 15.15
CA ILE A 284 -1.82 -6.56 14.13
C ILE A 284 -3.17 -6.27 13.48
N ILE A 285 -3.21 -6.18 12.16
CA ILE A 285 -4.41 -5.92 11.36
C ILE A 285 -4.79 -7.20 10.64
N ALA A 286 -5.99 -7.69 10.87
CA ALA A 286 -6.50 -8.89 10.22
C ALA A 286 -7.95 -8.69 9.76
N THR A 287 -8.34 -9.41 8.70
CA THR A 287 -9.75 -9.39 8.30
C THR A 287 -10.63 -10.03 9.38
N GLY A 288 -11.78 -9.41 9.67
CA GLY A 288 -12.82 -10.02 10.49
C GLY A 288 -13.70 -10.99 9.71
N SER A 289 -13.59 -11.06 8.38
CA SER A 289 -14.43 -11.89 7.51
C SER A 289 -13.94 -13.33 7.35
N SER A 290 -12.67 -13.60 7.67
CA SER A 290 -12.02 -14.92 7.64
C SER A 290 -11.20 -15.14 8.90
N PHE A 291 -10.71 -16.35 9.15
CA PHE A 291 -10.03 -16.74 10.38
C PHE A 291 -8.53 -17.13 10.26
N PRO A 292 -8.03 -17.75 9.16
CA PRO A 292 -6.72 -18.40 9.17
C PRO A 292 -5.55 -17.45 9.47
N ASP A 293 -5.55 -16.27 8.86
CA ASP A 293 -4.45 -15.30 8.99
C ASP A 293 -4.40 -14.73 10.41
N ALA A 294 -5.55 -14.32 10.95
CA ALA A 294 -5.68 -13.86 12.34
C ALA A 294 -5.32 -14.95 13.36
N LEU A 295 -5.64 -16.22 13.07
CA LEU A 295 -5.28 -17.36 13.92
C LEU A 295 -3.76 -17.53 13.99
N ALA A 296 -3.05 -17.54 12.86
CA ALA A 296 -1.58 -17.61 12.85
C ALA A 296 -0.96 -16.36 13.51
N GLY A 297 -1.47 -15.18 13.15
CA GLY A 297 -1.01 -13.90 13.69
C GLY A 297 -1.32 -13.65 15.17
N SER A 298 -2.26 -14.39 15.76
CA SER A 298 -2.55 -14.29 17.20
C SER A 298 -1.35 -14.70 18.06
N VAL A 299 -0.54 -15.65 17.58
CA VAL A 299 0.70 -16.05 18.26
C VAL A 299 1.75 -14.95 18.16
N LEU A 300 1.88 -14.31 16.99
CA LEU A 300 2.75 -13.15 16.81
C LEU A 300 2.36 -12.02 17.76
N ALA A 301 1.06 -11.71 17.83
CA ALA A 301 0.52 -10.70 18.74
C ALA A 301 0.74 -11.05 20.23
N ALA A 302 0.62 -12.32 20.60
CA ALA A 302 0.74 -12.77 21.98
C ALA A 302 2.15 -12.56 22.58
N ARG A 303 3.21 -12.64 21.77
CA ARG A 303 4.60 -12.57 22.27
C ARG A 303 4.91 -11.30 23.08
N ASN A 304 4.30 -10.18 22.69
CA ASN A 304 4.50 -8.88 23.34
C ASN A 304 3.19 -8.28 23.85
N ASN A 305 2.12 -9.07 23.99
CA ASN A 305 0.78 -8.61 24.38
C ASN A 305 0.24 -7.49 23.46
N ASN A 306 0.44 -7.63 22.15
CA ASN A 306 -0.03 -6.67 21.15
C ASN A 306 -1.51 -6.91 20.77
N PRO A 307 -2.25 -5.85 20.42
CA PRO A 307 -3.63 -5.95 19.96
C PRO A 307 -3.73 -6.53 18.55
N ILE A 308 -4.81 -7.29 18.30
CA ILE A 308 -5.31 -7.59 16.96
C ILE A 308 -6.55 -6.73 16.70
N LEU A 309 -6.48 -5.84 15.72
CA LEU A 309 -7.60 -5.06 15.21
C LEU A 309 -8.23 -5.79 14.02
N LEU A 310 -9.53 -6.07 14.12
CA LEU A 310 -10.29 -6.68 13.03
C LEU A 310 -10.86 -5.60 12.10
N VAL A 311 -10.60 -5.75 10.80
CA VAL A 311 -11.14 -4.87 9.74
C VAL A 311 -12.10 -5.63 8.81
N PRO A 312 -13.15 -5.00 8.28
CA PRO A 312 -14.00 -5.62 7.27
C PRO A 312 -13.26 -5.75 5.93
N LYS A 313 -13.83 -6.53 5.00
CA LYS A 313 -13.28 -6.65 3.63
C LYS A 313 -13.59 -5.41 2.78
N ASP A 314 -14.76 -4.83 2.99
CA ASP A 314 -15.23 -3.62 2.30
C ASP A 314 -14.80 -2.37 3.09
N GLU A 315 -14.08 -1.46 2.43
CA GLU A 315 -13.67 -0.19 3.02
C GLU A 315 -14.85 0.66 3.48
N ASN A 316 -15.98 0.64 2.76
CA ASN A 316 -17.18 1.39 3.13
C ASN A 316 -17.77 0.86 4.43
N ALA A 317 -17.62 -0.44 4.70
CA ALA A 317 -18.00 -1.05 5.95
C ALA A 317 -17.01 -0.73 7.10
N LEU A 318 -15.81 -0.23 6.81
CA LEU A 318 -14.86 0.28 7.80
C LEU A 318 -15.11 1.76 8.11
N LEU A 319 -15.58 2.54 7.13
CA LEU A 319 -15.86 3.96 7.28
C LEU A 319 -16.89 4.22 8.39
N ASN A 320 -16.65 5.27 9.19
CA ASN A 320 -17.54 5.68 10.28
C ASN A 320 -17.86 4.59 11.32
N THR A 321 -16.98 3.59 11.47
CA THR A 321 -17.13 2.53 12.48
C THR A 321 -16.35 2.79 13.76
N PRO A 322 -16.69 2.10 14.87
CA PRO A 322 -15.88 2.09 16.07
C PRO A 322 -14.44 1.61 15.87
N THR A 323 -14.18 0.77 14.85
CA THR A 323 -12.83 0.33 14.48
C THR A 323 -11.99 1.52 14.00
N THR A 324 -12.52 2.32 13.07
CA THR A 324 -11.83 3.52 12.56
C THR A 324 -11.66 4.58 13.64
N ALA A 325 -12.65 4.76 14.52
CA ALA A 325 -12.54 5.67 15.66
C ALA A 325 -11.47 5.22 16.68
N TYR A 326 -11.40 3.91 16.98
CA TYR A 326 -10.37 3.35 17.85
C TYR A 326 -8.98 3.55 17.25
N LEU A 327 -8.82 3.24 15.97
CA LEU A 327 -7.58 3.44 15.23
C LEU A 327 -7.17 4.92 15.23
N GLY A 328 -8.08 5.85 14.92
CA GLY A 328 -7.79 7.29 14.93
C GLY A 328 -7.33 7.81 16.30
N THR A 329 -7.84 7.25 17.39
CA THR A 329 -7.43 7.60 18.76
C THR A 329 -6.05 7.05 19.11
N ASN A 330 -5.69 5.88 18.61
CA ASN A 330 -4.54 5.12 19.09
C ASN A 330 -3.36 5.08 18.11
N ARG A 331 -3.53 5.48 16.83
CA ARG A 331 -2.52 5.34 15.77
C ARG A 331 -1.17 5.93 16.15
N ALA A 332 -1.16 7.14 16.72
CA ALA A 332 0.07 7.83 17.08
C ALA A 332 0.89 7.10 18.18
N SER A 333 0.26 6.19 18.91
CA SER A 333 0.90 5.34 19.93
C SER A 333 1.43 4.03 19.36
N VAL A 334 1.23 3.76 18.07
CA VAL A 334 1.64 2.52 17.40
C VAL A 334 2.86 2.77 16.53
N ASN A 335 3.94 2.05 16.81
CA ASN A 335 5.18 2.14 16.04
C ASN A 335 5.19 1.19 14.84
N ASN A 336 4.47 0.06 14.89
CA ASN A 336 4.49 -0.93 13.82
C ASN A 336 3.09 -1.50 13.55
N PHE A 337 2.63 -1.44 12.32
CA PHE A 337 1.39 -2.04 11.87
C PHE A 337 1.68 -3.28 11.03
N PHE A 338 1.13 -4.42 11.42
CA PHE A 338 1.34 -5.71 10.74
C PHE A 338 0.05 -6.19 10.09
N PHE A 339 -0.04 -6.10 8.77
CA PHE A 339 -1.17 -6.60 7.98
C PHE A 339 -1.01 -8.08 7.69
N LEU A 340 -2.06 -8.86 7.96
CA LEU A 340 -2.06 -10.29 7.71
C LEU A 340 -2.94 -10.63 6.51
N GLY A 341 -2.34 -11.26 5.50
CA GLY A 341 -2.99 -11.62 4.24
C GLY A 341 -2.70 -10.64 3.10
N GLY A 342 -2.92 -11.09 1.87
CA GLY A 342 -2.70 -10.30 0.65
C GLY A 342 -3.71 -9.16 0.45
N PHE A 343 -3.58 -8.45 -0.67
CA PHE A 343 -4.47 -7.32 -0.99
C PHE A 343 -5.94 -7.74 -1.21
N ASP A 344 -6.19 -8.99 -1.62
CA ASP A 344 -7.56 -9.55 -1.71
C ASP A 344 -8.24 -9.76 -0.35
N VAL A 345 -7.44 -9.82 0.72
CA VAL A 345 -7.89 -10.01 2.11
C VAL A 345 -8.02 -8.67 2.83
N ILE A 346 -7.02 -7.79 2.67
CA ILE A 346 -7.01 -6.41 3.17
C ILE A 346 -6.54 -5.52 2.02
N SER A 347 -7.49 -4.81 1.40
CA SER A 347 -7.24 -3.95 0.25
C SER A 347 -6.29 -2.79 0.57
N THR A 348 -5.73 -2.19 -0.48
CA THR A 348 -4.90 -0.98 -0.37
C THR A 348 -5.66 0.18 0.26
N ALA A 349 -6.95 0.33 -0.06
CA ALA A 349 -7.79 1.34 0.56
C ALA A 349 -7.93 1.13 2.09
N ILE A 350 -8.15 -0.10 2.55
CA ILE A 350 -8.16 -0.39 3.99
C ILE A 350 -6.78 -0.18 4.61
N GLN A 351 -5.70 -0.62 3.94
CA GLN A 351 -4.33 -0.36 4.38
C GLN A 351 -4.08 1.14 4.54
N ASN A 352 -4.56 1.96 3.61
CA ASN A 352 -4.46 3.41 3.68
C ASN A 352 -5.30 3.98 4.82
N ILE A 353 -6.57 3.58 4.99
CA ILE A 353 -7.36 3.98 6.17
C ILE A 353 -6.61 3.64 7.48
N VAL A 354 -5.94 2.49 7.55
CA VAL A 354 -5.09 2.12 8.68
C VAL A 354 -3.92 3.10 8.85
N ARG A 355 -3.18 3.36 7.76
CA ARG A 355 -1.98 4.19 7.71
C ARG A 355 -2.25 5.67 8.02
N ILE A 356 -3.22 6.27 7.35
CA ILE A 356 -3.47 7.73 7.40
C ILE A 356 -4.63 8.09 8.33
N GLY A 357 -5.62 7.20 8.49
CA GLY A 357 -6.83 7.48 9.27
C GLY A 357 -7.80 8.45 8.69
N SER A 358 -7.57 8.81 7.44
CA SER A 358 -8.53 9.48 6.61
C SER A 358 -9.20 8.46 5.70
N THR A 359 -10.40 8.80 5.26
CA THR A 359 -11.20 8.07 4.28
C THR A 359 -10.83 8.43 2.85
N SER A 360 -9.99 9.45 2.64
CA SER A 360 -9.49 9.84 1.31
C SER A 360 -8.34 8.91 0.95
N SER A 361 -8.66 7.83 0.24
CA SER A 361 -7.73 6.79 -0.23
C SER A 361 -7.01 7.21 -1.51
N LYS A 362 -6.50 8.45 -1.56
CA LYS A 362 -5.78 8.90 -2.75
C LYS A 362 -4.59 8.00 -3.00
N ILE A 363 -4.44 7.56 -4.24
CA ILE A 363 -3.35 6.67 -4.62
C ILE A 363 -2.23 7.42 -5.36
N SER A 364 -1.00 7.03 -5.07
CA SER A 364 0.20 7.42 -5.81
C SER A 364 0.65 6.25 -6.68
N LEU A 365 0.31 6.32 -7.97
CA LEU A 365 0.79 5.39 -8.98
C LEU A 365 2.09 5.91 -9.59
N GLN A 366 3.10 5.06 -9.71
CA GLN A 366 4.41 5.42 -10.23
C GLN A 366 4.84 4.50 -11.37
N PHE A 367 5.09 5.08 -12.54
CA PHE A 367 5.60 4.34 -13.69
C PHE A 367 7.06 3.95 -13.45
N TRP A 368 7.28 2.65 -13.26
CA TRP A 368 8.56 2.05 -12.91
C TRP A 368 9.30 1.63 -14.18
N THR A 369 9.94 2.61 -14.83
CA THR A 369 10.38 2.52 -16.23
C THR A 369 11.78 1.92 -16.41
N GLY A 370 11.96 0.65 -16.06
CA GLY A 370 13.24 -0.07 -16.25
C GLY A 370 13.51 -0.61 -17.67
N TYR A 371 12.52 -0.55 -18.58
CA TYR A 371 12.62 -0.89 -20.01
C TYR A 371 13.34 -2.24 -20.29
N GLY A 372 13.02 -3.29 -19.53
CA GLY A 372 13.60 -4.61 -19.75
C GLY A 372 15.03 -4.79 -19.19
N VAL A 373 15.54 -3.85 -18.39
CA VAL A 373 16.85 -3.95 -17.73
C VAL A 373 16.66 -4.10 -16.22
N LYS A 374 16.84 -5.31 -15.68
CA LYS A 374 16.62 -5.63 -14.26
C LYS A 374 17.28 -4.65 -13.29
N SER A 375 18.57 -4.33 -13.52
CA SER A 375 19.33 -3.43 -12.64
C SER A 375 18.80 -2.00 -12.65
N GLU A 376 18.12 -1.58 -13.72
CA GLU A 376 17.50 -0.25 -13.78
C GLU A 376 16.28 -0.19 -12.88
N TYR A 377 15.42 -1.22 -12.93
CA TYR A 377 14.29 -1.34 -12.00
C TYR A 377 14.76 -1.26 -10.54
N GLU A 378 15.78 -2.03 -10.16
CA GLU A 378 16.36 -2.01 -8.83
C GLU A 378 16.92 -0.62 -8.46
N ARG A 379 17.66 0.03 -9.38
CA ARG A 379 18.22 1.37 -9.18
C ARG A 379 17.14 2.40 -8.88
N LEU A 380 16.03 2.40 -9.61
CA LEU A 380 14.95 3.38 -9.44
C LEU A 380 14.32 3.32 -8.04
N LEU A 381 14.23 2.13 -7.43
CA LEU A 381 13.70 1.97 -6.08
C LEU A 381 14.65 2.54 -5.01
N THR A 382 15.95 2.69 -5.28
CA THR A 382 16.92 3.24 -4.32
C THR A 382 16.72 4.73 -4.02
N TYR A 383 15.95 5.44 -4.86
CA TYR A 383 15.60 6.84 -4.63
C TYR A 383 14.36 7.01 -3.76
N VAL A 384 13.57 5.96 -3.54
CA VAL A 384 12.38 6.01 -2.68
C VAL A 384 12.82 5.85 -1.23
N PRO A 385 12.36 6.69 -0.28
CA PRO A 385 12.68 6.51 1.12
C PRO A 385 12.16 5.18 1.69
N ASP A 386 12.77 4.71 2.79
CA ASP A 386 12.54 3.36 3.34
C ASP A 386 11.07 3.06 3.70
N SER A 387 10.29 4.08 4.12
CA SER A 387 8.84 3.94 4.32
C SER A 387 8.08 3.99 2.99
N PHE A 388 8.41 3.07 2.07
CA PHE A 388 8.02 3.08 0.66
C PHE A 388 6.51 3.31 0.44
N ALA A 389 5.66 2.61 1.17
CA ALA A 389 4.20 2.72 1.10
C ALA A 389 3.63 4.06 1.60
N ASP A 390 4.45 4.94 2.19
CA ASP A 390 4.07 6.33 2.49
C ASP A 390 4.13 7.25 1.26
N TYR A 391 4.62 6.74 0.12
CA TYR A 391 4.88 7.55 -1.07
C TYR A 391 4.27 6.97 -2.33
N ILE A 392 4.14 5.65 -2.39
CA ILE A 392 3.73 4.89 -3.57
C ILE A 392 2.76 3.82 -3.12
N ASP A 393 1.62 3.70 -3.81
CA ASP A 393 0.63 2.64 -3.60
C ASP A 393 0.75 1.58 -4.70
N ILE A 394 1.04 2.02 -5.93
CA ILE A 394 1.09 1.19 -7.13
C ILE A 394 2.37 1.46 -7.92
N LEU A 395 3.12 0.40 -8.22
CA LEU A 395 4.20 0.42 -9.20
C LEU A 395 3.71 -0.13 -10.54
N VAL A 396 4.03 0.58 -11.62
CA VAL A 396 3.66 0.18 -12.98
C VAL A 396 4.91 -0.10 -13.82
N PRO A 397 5.45 -1.34 -13.79
CA PRO A 397 6.61 -1.70 -14.59
C PRO A 397 6.28 -1.90 -16.06
N ASN A 398 7.15 -1.36 -16.93
CA ASN A 398 7.06 -1.51 -18.39
C ASN A 398 7.81 -2.74 -18.93
N PHE A 399 7.69 -3.86 -18.23
CA PHE A 399 8.28 -5.15 -18.61
C PHE A 399 7.48 -5.98 -19.60
N ALA A 400 6.23 -5.62 -19.91
CA ALA A 400 5.53 -6.20 -21.05
C ALA A 400 6.15 -5.69 -22.36
N GLY A 401 6.29 -6.61 -23.31
CA GLY A 401 6.74 -6.34 -24.67
C GLY A 401 5.64 -5.73 -25.53
N GLY A 402 5.96 -5.46 -26.78
CA GLY A 402 5.01 -4.90 -27.74
C GLY A 402 3.94 -5.90 -28.17
N LEU A 403 2.79 -5.35 -28.57
CA LEU A 403 1.70 -6.07 -29.21
C LEU A 403 2.17 -6.76 -30.51
N GLN A 404 1.67 -7.97 -30.75
CA GLN A 404 1.92 -8.73 -31.99
C GLN A 404 0.70 -8.65 -32.93
N ASP A 405 0.91 -8.92 -34.22
CA ASP A 405 -0.12 -8.86 -35.27
C ASP A 405 -1.39 -9.68 -34.95
N ASP A 406 -1.23 -10.76 -34.19
CA ASP A 406 -2.31 -11.66 -33.81
C ASP A 406 -3.06 -11.23 -32.53
N GLY A 407 -2.69 -10.09 -31.94
CA GLY A 407 -3.27 -9.55 -30.71
C GLY A 407 -2.62 -10.04 -29.42
N SER A 408 -1.66 -10.97 -29.48
CA SER A 408 -0.93 -11.41 -28.29
C SER A 408 0.20 -10.44 -27.90
N PHE A 409 0.65 -10.53 -26.66
CA PHE A 409 1.88 -9.90 -26.19
C PHE A 409 2.59 -10.83 -25.19
N ALA A 410 3.86 -10.56 -24.95
CA ALA A 410 4.69 -11.33 -24.02
C ALA A 410 5.59 -10.38 -23.21
N TYR A 411 6.57 -10.92 -22.46
CA TYR A 411 7.53 -10.11 -21.73
C TYR A 411 8.58 -9.49 -22.67
N ARG A 412 9.20 -8.39 -22.25
CA ARG A 412 10.48 -7.89 -22.81
C ARG A 412 11.66 -8.80 -22.48
N PHE A 413 11.45 -9.71 -21.53
CA PHE A 413 12.42 -10.70 -21.07
C PHE A 413 12.19 -12.04 -21.77
N SER A 414 13.24 -12.87 -21.85
CA SER A 414 13.14 -14.21 -22.44
C SER A 414 12.26 -15.17 -21.62
N THR A 415 12.14 -14.95 -20.31
CA THR A 415 11.34 -15.77 -19.39
C THR A 415 10.58 -14.89 -18.39
N ALA A 416 9.64 -15.49 -17.66
CA ALA A 416 8.92 -14.85 -16.57
C ALA A 416 9.77 -14.63 -15.30
N GLU A 417 11.00 -15.14 -15.22
CA GLU A 417 11.81 -15.12 -13.99
C GLU A 417 12.06 -13.69 -13.47
N THR A 418 12.52 -12.78 -14.35
CA THR A 418 12.72 -11.38 -13.97
C THR A 418 11.37 -10.69 -13.68
N PRO A 419 10.34 -10.84 -14.52
CA PRO A 419 9.00 -10.39 -14.19
C PRO A 419 8.47 -10.79 -12.81
N THR A 420 8.50 -12.08 -12.47
CA THR A 420 8.07 -12.59 -11.16
C THR A 420 8.90 -11.99 -10.02
N TYR A 421 10.22 -11.86 -10.22
CA TYR A 421 11.09 -11.18 -9.25
C TYR A 421 10.68 -9.72 -9.04
N LEU A 422 10.39 -8.96 -10.09
CA LEU A 422 10.01 -7.55 -9.99
C LEU A 422 8.67 -7.36 -9.28
N VAL A 423 7.69 -8.23 -9.53
CA VAL A 423 6.42 -8.23 -8.78
C VAL A 423 6.66 -8.53 -7.31
N SER A 424 7.43 -9.58 -6.99
CA SER A 424 7.80 -9.92 -5.61
C SER A 424 8.58 -8.79 -4.92
N LEU A 425 9.44 -8.07 -5.65
CA LEU A 425 10.17 -6.92 -5.14
C LEU A 425 9.21 -5.79 -4.78
N GLY A 426 8.21 -5.47 -5.61
CA GLY A 426 7.18 -4.49 -5.27
C GLY A 426 6.35 -4.92 -4.06
N HIS A 427 5.91 -6.18 -4.00
CA HIS A 427 5.19 -6.72 -2.83
C HIS A 427 6.01 -6.62 -1.54
N SER A 428 7.32 -6.84 -1.59
CA SER A 428 8.22 -6.68 -0.43
C SER A 428 8.27 -5.23 0.11
N LYS A 429 7.81 -4.26 -0.69
CA LYS A 429 7.68 -2.84 -0.32
C LYS A 429 6.26 -2.47 0.11
N ASN A 430 5.36 -3.45 0.25
CA ASN A 430 3.94 -3.29 0.60
C ASN A 430 3.14 -2.45 -0.41
N VAL A 431 3.47 -2.55 -1.69
CA VAL A 431 2.77 -1.86 -2.79
C VAL A 431 2.28 -2.87 -3.82
N GLN A 432 1.25 -2.49 -4.58
CA GLN A 432 0.73 -3.30 -5.68
C GLN A 432 1.59 -3.12 -6.94
N VAL A 433 1.62 -4.12 -7.82
CA VAL A 433 2.38 -4.11 -9.08
C VAL A 433 1.49 -4.45 -10.26
N LEU A 434 1.36 -3.52 -11.20
CA LEU A 434 0.52 -3.63 -12.40
C LEU A 434 1.38 -3.49 -13.68
N PRO A 435 1.58 -4.54 -14.48
CA PRO A 435 2.22 -4.44 -15.79
C PRO A 435 1.61 -3.38 -16.69
N LEU A 436 2.48 -2.53 -17.26
CA LEU A 436 2.10 -1.62 -18.35
C LEU A 436 2.08 -2.38 -19.68
N VAL A 437 0.97 -2.31 -20.41
CA VAL A 437 0.84 -2.85 -21.77
C VAL A 437 0.35 -1.76 -22.70
N MET A 438 1.11 -1.51 -23.77
CA MET A 438 0.75 -0.50 -24.76
C MET A 438 -0.19 -1.07 -25.83
N VAL A 439 -1.18 -0.27 -26.20
CA VAL A 439 -2.09 -0.48 -27.33
C VAL A 439 -2.10 0.80 -28.15
N ASP A 440 -1.33 0.80 -29.25
CA ASP A 440 -1.12 1.98 -30.06
C ASP A 440 -1.00 1.71 -31.57
N GLY A 441 -1.29 2.75 -32.35
CA GLY A 441 -1.12 2.77 -33.81
C GLY A 441 -1.90 1.68 -34.55
N GLU A 442 -1.42 1.37 -35.76
CA GLU A 442 -2.10 0.42 -36.66
C GLU A 442 -2.24 -1.00 -36.06
N LEU A 443 -1.28 -1.44 -35.25
CA LEU A 443 -1.37 -2.73 -34.56
C LEU A 443 -2.46 -2.70 -33.48
N GLY A 444 -2.52 -1.63 -32.69
CA GLY A 444 -3.58 -1.39 -31.71
C GLY A 444 -4.95 -1.38 -32.37
N ASN A 445 -5.13 -0.58 -33.42
CA ASN A 445 -6.38 -0.48 -34.19
C ASN A 445 -6.83 -1.85 -34.71
N ASN A 446 -5.93 -2.59 -35.37
CA ASN A 446 -6.23 -3.92 -35.90
C ASN A 446 -6.56 -4.96 -34.82
N MET A 447 -5.98 -4.86 -33.64
CA MET A 447 -6.29 -5.74 -32.51
C MET A 447 -7.65 -5.38 -31.89
N LEU A 448 -7.93 -4.09 -31.73
CA LEU A 448 -9.17 -3.57 -31.18
C LEU A 448 -10.37 -3.95 -32.07
N SER A 449 -10.27 -3.83 -33.39
CA SER A 449 -11.39 -4.14 -34.31
C SER A 449 -11.68 -5.63 -34.49
N ASP A 450 -10.80 -6.54 -34.06
CA ASP A 450 -10.98 -7.99 -34.22
C ASP A 450 -11.25 -8.67 -32.86
N PRO A 451 -12.48 -9.17 -32.60
CA PRO A 451 -12.81 -9.84 -31.33
C PRO A 451 -11.91 -11.04 -31.00
N ALA A 452 -11.39 -11.76 -32.01
CA ALA A 452 -10.47 -12.87 -31.76
C ALA A 452 -9.10 -12.39 -31.29
N LYS A 453 -8.63 -11.24 -31.79
CA LYS A 453 -7.39 -10.60 -31.33
C LYS A 453 -7.55 -9.98 -29.94
N ARG A 454 -8.68 -9.32 -29.65
CA ARG A 454 -9.02 -8.86 -28.28
C ARG A 454 -8.96 -10.02 -27.28
N ASN A 455 -9.54 -11.18 -27.62
CA ASN A 455 -9.48 -12.36 -26.77
C ASN A 455 -8.03 -12.88 -26.53
N LYS A 456 -7.16 -12.78 -27.53
CA LYS A 456 -5.73 -13.13 -27.38
C LYS A 456 -4.97 -12.13 -26.51
N PHE A 457 -5.32 -10.84 -26.59
CA PHE A 457 -4.80 -9.82 -25.69
C PHE A 457 -5.17 -10.16 -24.23
N VAL A 458 -6.46 -10.39 -23.96
CA VAL A 458 -6.96 -10.76 -22.62
C VAL A 458 -6.29 -12.05 -22.12
N THR A 459 -6.13 -13.06 -22.98
CA THR A 459 -5.42 -14.30 -22.63
C THR A 459 -3.96 -14.05 -22.26
N SER A 460 -3.28 -13.15 -22.97
CA SER A 460 -1.89 -12.76 -22.67
C SER A 460 -1.79 -12.02 -21.33
N ALA A 461 -2.73 -11.12 -21.04
CA ALA A 461 -2.83 -10.44 -19.75
C ALA A 461 -3.04 -11.41 -18.59
N VAL A 462 -4.01 -12.33 -18.70
CA VAL A 462 -4.28 -13.35 -17.69
C VAL A 462 -3.05 -14.22 -17.44
N LYS A 463 -2.39 -14.69 -18.50
CA LYS A 463 -1.16 -15.49 -18.39
C LYS A 463 -0.07 -14.74 -17.63
N MET A 464 0.17 -13.47 -17.98
CA MET A 464 1.18 -12.64 -17.34
C MET A 464 0.88 -12.43 -15.85
N ILE A 465 -0.36 -12.11 -15.51
CA ILE A 465 -0.79 -11.91 -14.13
C ILE A 465 -0.62 -13.20 -13.31
N GLN A 466 -0.99 -14.35 -13.87
CA GLN A 466 -0.87 -15.64 -13.19
C GLN A 466 0.58 -16.09 -12.99
N GLU A 467 1.46 -15.92 -14.00
CA GLU A 467 2.87 -16.34 -13.92
C GLU A 467 3.70 -15.47 -12.96
N THR A 468 3.32 -14.19 -12.82
CA THR A 468 4.08 -13.22 -12.02
C THR A 468 3.46 -12.92 -10.66
N ASN A 469 2.20 -13.32 -10.45
CA ASN A 469 1.36 -12.93 -9.33
C ASN A 469 1.12 -11.40 -9.23
N ALA A 470 1.10 -10.70 -10.37
CA ALA A 470 0.79 -9.27 -10.41
C ALA A 470 -0.61 -8.95 -9.86
N ASP A 471 -0.83 -7.71 -9.41
CA ASP A 471 -2.09 -7.28 -8.78
C ASP A 471 -3.13 -6.77 -9.79
N GLY A 472 -2.79 -6.73 -11.08
CA GLY A 472 -3.66 -6.22 -12.13
C GLY A 472 -2.93 -5.97 -13.43
N ILE A 473 -3.41 -5.02 -14.22
CA ILE A 473 -2.82 -4.53 -15.47
C ILE A 473 -3.13 -3.05 -15.66
N ASP A 474 -2.19 -2.30 -16.24
CA ASP A 474 -2.40 -0.95 -16.78
C ASP A 474 -2.31 -1.02 -18.31
N VAL A 475 -3.42 -0.71 -18.99
CA VAL A 475 -3.48 -0.67 -20.45
C VAL A 475 -3.36 0.77 -20.92
N ASP A 476 -2.28 1.03 -21.66
CA ASP A 476 -1.92 2.35 -22.13
C ASP A 476 -2.33 2.53 -23.59
N PHE A 477 -3.40 3.30 -23.79
CA PHE A 477 -3.98 3.53 -25.09
C PHE A 477 -3.48 4.85 -25.68
N GLU A 478 -2.74 4.76 -26.79
CA GLU A 478 -2.18 5.93 -27.45
C GLU A 478 -2.36 5.87 -28.97
N ILE A 479 -2.56 7.02 -29.62
CA ILE A 479 -2.48 7.15 -31.09
C ILE A 479 -3.37 6.11 -31.82
N LEU A 480 -4.65 6.06 -31.47
CA LEU A 480 -5.64 5.16 -32.08
C LEU A 480 -6.50 5.91 -33.11
N ASP A 481 -7.19 5.16 -33.96
CA ASP A 481 -8.20 5.73 -34.86
C ASP A 481 -9.42 6.22 -34.06
N ASP A 482 -10.00 7.34 -34.48
CA ASP A 482 -11.01 8.09 -33.74
C ASP A 482 -12.41 7.43 -33.74
N ASP A 483 -12.60 6.37 -34.53
CA ASP A 483 -13.84 5.60 -34.64
C ASP A 483 -13.87 4.31 -33.79
N LEU A 484 -12.86 4.08 -32.94
CA LEU A 484 -12.70 2.86 -32.12
C LEU A 484 -13.29 2.93 -30.70
N GLU A 485 -14.24 3.82 -30.47
CA GLU A 485 -14.84 4.08 -29.15
C GLU A 485 -15.44 2.81 -28.50
N GLU A 486 -16.19 2.03 -29.29
CA GLU A 486 -16.85 0.80 -28.84
C GLU A 486 -15.80 -0.29 -28.58
N GLU A 487 -14.80 -0.43 -29.45
CA GLU A 487 -13.76 -1.45 -29.39
C GLU A 487 -12.83 -1.28 -28.18
N VAL A 488 -12.45 -0.03 -27.85
CA VAL A 488 -11.68 0.28 -26.64
C VAL A 488 -12.48 -0.11 -25.39
N THR A 489 -13.76 0.27 -25.35
CA THR A 489 -14.66 -0.04 -24.24
C THR A 489 -14.87 -1.55 -24.10
N ASP A 490 -15.02 -2.26 -25.22
CA ASP A 490 -15.16 -3.72 -25.28
C ASP A 490 -13.95 -4.46 -24.71
N LEU A 491 -12.73 -4.00 -25.04
CA LEU A 491 -11.51 -4.59 -24.50
C LEU A 491 -11.47 -4.44 -22.97
N LEU A 492 -11.77 -3.24 -22.46
CA LEU A 492 -11.84 -2.99 -21.02
C LEU A 492 -12.92 -3.83 -20.34
N ALA A 493 -14.11 -3.95 -20.93
CA ALA A 493 -15.18 -4.78 -20.39
C ALA A 493 -14.77 -6.26 -20.29
N GLN A 494 -14.07 -6.79 -21.30
CA GLN A 494 -13.55 -8.15 -21.29
C GLN A 494 -12.46 -8.35 -20.23
N LEU A 495 -11.50 -7.42 -20.12
CA LEU A 495 -10.46 -7.46 -19.09
C LEU A 495 -11.10 -7.40 -17.70
N TYR A 496 -11.98 -6.44 -17.46
CA TYR A 496 -12.61 -6.20 -16.15
C TYR A 496 -13.45 -7.39 -15.70
N SER A 497 -14.32 -7.93 -16.57
CA SER A 497 -15.13 -9.11 -16.25
C SER A 497 -14.29 -10.37 -16.01
N THR A 498 -13.09 -10.45 -16.58
CA THR A 498 -12.17 -11.57 -16.38
C THR A 498 -11.34 -11.42 -15.10
N LEU A 499 -10.80 -10.23 -14.85
CA LEU A 499 -9.78 -9.97 -13.83
C LEU A 499 -10.38 -9.50 -12.50
N HIS A 500 -11.39 -8.63 -12.53
CA HIS A 500 -11.95 -8.02 -11.32
C HIS A 500 -12.58 -9.05 -10.35
N PRO A 501 -13.31 -10.11 -10.78
CA PRO A 501 -13.79 -11.16 -9.87
C PRO A 501 -12.67 -11.94 -9.17
N GLN A 502 -11.45 -11.90 -9.71
CA GLN A 502 -10.26 -12.52 -9.14
C GLN A 502 -9.48 -11.56 -8.22
N GLY A 503 -10.01 -10.36 -7.94
CA GLY A 503 -9.34 -9.33 -7.14
C GLY A 503 -8.23 -8.58 -7.90
N LYS A 504 -8.13 -8.76 -9.22
CA LYS A 504 -7.10 -8.13 -10.05
C LYS A 504 -7.60 -6.82 -10.65
N MET A 505 -6.79 -5.78 -10.54
CA MET A 505 -7.13 -4.43 -10.99
C MET A 505 -6.99 -4.25 -12.50
N VAL A 506 -7.81 -3.38 -13.08
CA VAL A 506 -7.68 -2.89 -14.45
C VAL A 506 -7.58 -1.37 -14.42
N ILE A 507 -6.44 -0.84 -14.84
CA ILE A 507 -6.24 0.59 -15.06
C ILE A 507 -6.18 0.84 -16.56
N ALA A 508 -6.75 1.96 -17.00
CA ALA A 508 -6.59 2.42 -18.37
C ALA A 508 -5.93 3.80 -18.37
N SER A 509 -4.80 3.91 -19.06
CA SER A 509 -4.08 5.16 -19.31
C SER A 509 -4.55 5.75 -20.64
N VAL A 510 -5.03 7.00 -20.62
CA VAL A 510 -5.73 7.65 -21.74
C VAL A 510 -5.28 9.08 -21.99
N MET A 511 -5.44 9.52 -23.24
CA MET A 511 -5.12 10.89 -23.67
C MET A 511 -6.01 11.94 -22.99
N SER A 512 -5.48 13.16 -22.84
CA SER A 512 -6.16 14.28 -22.17
C SER A 512 -7.16 15.03 -23.03
N LYS A 513 -8.41 15.12 -22.55
CA LYS A 513 -9.49 15.93 -23.15
C LYS A 513 -9.88 17.09 -22.23
N THR A 514 -10.30 18.19 -22.83
CA THR A 514 -10.78 19.43 -22.19
C THR A 514 -12.24 19.74 -22.52
N SER A 515 -12.81 19.13 -23.57
CA SER A 515 -14.24 19.17 -23.89
C SER A 515 -14.60 18.14 -24.95
N ASP A 516 -15.91 17.88 -25.12
CA ASP A 516 -16.44 17.05 -26.22
C ASP A 516 -16.31 17.72 -27.61
N ALA A 517 -15.99 19.02 -27.67
CA ALA A 517 -15.81 19.74 -28.94
C ALA A 517 -14.46 19.47 -29.60
N GLN A 518 -13.54 18.77 -28.93
CA GLN A 518 -12.29 18.32 -29.50
C GLN A 518 -12.55 17.10 -30.37
N THR A 519 -12.21 17.19 -31.65
CA THR A 519 -12.44 16.13 -32.64
C THR A 519 -11.35 15.07 -32.64
N TRP A 520 -10.21 15.33 -32.02
CA TRP A 520 -9.17 14.33 -31.77
C TRP A 520 -9.43 13.66 -30.42
N TYR A 521 -9.04 12.38 -30.28
CA TYR A 521 -9.30 11.57 -29.08
C TYR A 521 -10.79 11.20 -28.88
N ALA A 522 -11.53 11.01 -29.98
CA ALA A 522 -12.93 10.62 -29.93
C ALA A 522 -13.10 9.18 -29.42
N GLU A 523 -12.13 8.31 -29.69
CA GLU A 523 -12.05 6.93 -29.23
C GLU A 523 -12.07 6.76 -27.71
N PHE A 524 -11.68 7.79 -26.94
CA PHE A 524 -11.70 7.76 -25.48
C PHE A 524 -13.03 8.31 -24.94
N ASN A 525 -14.04 7.44 -24.88
CA ASN A 525 -15.27 7.70 -24.13
C ASN A 525 -15.04 7.45 -22.63
N TYR A 526 -14.64 8.52 -21.94
CA TYR A 526 -14.38 8.48 -20.50
C TYR A 526 -15.53 7.91 -19.66
N HIS A 527 -16.78 8.19 -20.03
CA HIS A 527 -17.94 7.73 -19.24
C HIS A 527 -18.09 6.21 -19.30
N ASP A 528 -17.97 5.62 -20.48
CA ASP A 528 -18.17 4.18 -20.66
C ASP A 528 -16.93 3.38 -20.24
N MET A 529 -15.73 3.89 -20.53
CA MET A 529 -14.47 3.30 -20.05
C MET A 529 -14.41 3.23 -18.52
N ALA A 530 -14.89 4.27 -17.82
CA ALA A 530 -14.88 4.32 -16.36
C ALA A 530 -15.73 3.23 -15.69
N GLN A 531 -16.64 2.57 -16.42
CA GLN A 531 -17.41 1.44 -15.89
C GLN A 531 -16.58 0.16 -15.79
N TYR A 532 -15.51 0.06 -16.56
CA TYR A 532 -14.71 -1.16 -16.76
C TYR A 532 -13.22 -0.98 -16.43
N ALA A 533 -12.89 0.02 -15.62
CA ALA A 533 -11.56 0.22 -15.06
C ALA A 533 -11.71 0.57 -13.57
N ASP A 534 -10.81 0.12 -12.70
CA ASP A 534 -10.74 0.57 -11.31
C ASP A 534 -10.32 2.04 -11.25
N TYR A 535 -9.40 2.43 -12.13
CA TYR A 535 -8.97 3.82 -12.33
C TYR A 535 -8.80 4.16 -13.80
N LEU A 536 -9.16 5.38 -14.17
CA LEU A 536 -8.73 6.01 -15.42
C LEU A 536 -7.56 6.95 -15.12
N GLN A 537 -6.39 6.60 -15.64
CA GLN A 537 -5.22 7.45 -15.59
C GLN A 537 -5.27 8.40 -16.78
N ILE A 538 -5.47 9.69 -16.50
CA ILE A 538 -5.52 10.71 -17.55
C ILE A 538 -4.11 11.29 -17.67
N MET A 539 -3.49 11.09 -18.84
CA MET A 539 -2.15 11.55 -19.16
C MET A 539 -2.12 13.08 -19.36
N SER A 540 -2.32 13.82 -18.27
CA SER A 540 -2.32 15.29 -18.21
C SER A 540 -0.91 15.88 -18.25
N TYR A 541 -0.13 15.42 -19.22
CA TYR A 541 1.18 15.89 -19.62
C TYR A 541 1.30 15.89 -21.14
N ASP A 542 2.50 16.19 -21.66
CA ASP A 542 2.75 16.36 -23.10
C ASP A 542 1.84 17.41 -23.79
N TYR A 543 1.49 18.48 -23.07
CA TYR A 543 0.86 19.67 -23.67
C TYR A 543 1.76 20.32 -24.72
N SER A 544 3.06 20.43 -24.40
CA SER A 544 4.08 20.93 -25.32
C SER A 544 4.93 19.77 -25.84
N THR A 545 4.78 19.43 -27.12
CA THR A 545 5.56 18.38 -27.80
C THR A 545 6.45 18.96 -28.89
N SER A 546 5.85 19.46 -29.97
CA SER A 546 6.56 19.98 -31.14
C SER A 546 7.21 21.35 -30.92
N ASN A 547 6.58 22.19 -30.10
CA ASN A 547 7.06 23.54 -29.79
C ASN A 547 7.49 23.66 -28.32
N PRO A 548 8.49 24.50 -28.01
CA PRO A 548 8.92 24.71 -26.63
C PRO A 548 7.82 25.34 -25.78
N GLY A 549 7.59 24.75 -24.61
CA GLY A 549 6.64 25.25 -23.62
C GLY A 549 6.57 24.33 -22.40
N PRO A 550 5.75 24.69 -21.39
CA PRO A 550 5.52 23.85 -20.23
C PRO A 550 4.98 22.46 -20.64
N ILE A 551 5.49 21.40 -20.01
CA ILE A 551 5.06 20.01 -20.29
C ILE A 551 3.59 19.80 -19.89
N ALA A 552 3.20 20.37 -18.75
CA ALA A 552 1.83 20.35 -18.25
C ALA A 552 1.53 21.69 -17.55
N PRO A 553 1.11 22.75 -18.26
CA PRO A 553 0.72 24.01 -17.63
C PRO A 553 -0.47 23.78 -16.69
N VAL A 554 -0.43 24.30 -15.44
CA VAL A 554 -1.46 23.99 -14.42
C VAL A 554 -2.86 24.42 -14.86
N ASP A 555 -2.99 25.54 -15.58
CA ASP A 555 -4.27 26.01 -16.10
C ASP A 555 -4.88 25.08 -17.16
N TRP A 556 -4.02 24.39 -17.93
CA TRP A 556 -4.48 23.38 -18.87
C TRP A 556 -4.87 22.10 -18.13
N VAL A 557 -4.04 21.63 -17.19
CA VAL A 557 -4.37 20.46 -16.36
C VAL A 557 -5.69 20.67 -15.62
N ARG A 558 -5.94 21.86 -15.07
CA ARG A 558 -7.22 22.23 -14.44
C ARG A 558 -8.41 22.09 -15.41
N LYS A 559 -8.25 22.48 -16.68
CA LYS A 559 -9.30 22.29 -17.70
C LYS A 559 -9.54 20.82 -18.01
N VAL A 560 -8.47 20.03 -18.09
CA VAL A 560 -8.58 18.57 -18.31
C VAL A 560 -9.34 17.94 -17.14
N MET A 561 -8.94 18.22 -15.90
CA MET A 561 -9.59 17.67 -14.71
C MET A 561 -11.03 18.15 -14.56
N SER A 562 -11.31 19.43 -14.82
CA SER A 562 -12.66 20.00 -14.79
C SER A 562 -13.59 19.34 -15.81
N TYR A 563 -13.09 18.88 -16.96
CA TYR A 563 -13.87 18.10 -17.91
C TYR A 563 -14.02 16.65 -17.45
N ALA A 564 -12.92 16.01 -17.03
CA ALA A 564 -12.89 14.61 -16.64
C ALA A 564 -13.89 14.28 -15.53
N VAL A 565 -13.99 15.11 -14.48
CA VAL A 565 -14.95 14.91 -13.37
C VAL A 565 -16.42 15.03 -13.78
N THR A 566 -16.71 15.54 -14.99
CA THR A 566 -18.08 15.53 -15.53
C THR A 566 -18.44 14.20 -16.21
N LYS A 567 -17.44 13.34 -16.46
CA LYS A 567 -17.58 12.07 -17.19
C LYS A 567 -17.25 10.86 -16.34
N VAL A 568 -16.33 11.01 -15.38
CA VAL A 568 -15.76 9.94 -14.54
C VAL A 568 -16.00 10.29 -13.07
N PRO A 569 -16.41 9.34 -12.21
CA PRO A 569 -16.39 9.54 -10.76
C PRO A 569 -14.99 10.01 -10.32
N SER A 570 -14.90 11.11 -9.58
CA SER A 570 -13.61 11.77 -9.34
C SER A 570 -12.63 10.86 -8.61
N GLU A 571 -13.12 10.00 -7.72
CA GLU A 571 -12.36 8.99 -6.98
C GLU A 571 -11.71 7.92 -7.87
N LYS A 572 -12.11 7.81 -9.14
CA LYS A 572 -11.52 6.90 -10.14
C LYS A 572 -10.52 7.58 -11.08
N ILE A 573 -10.31 8.89 -10.95
CA ILE A 573 -9.40 9.64 -11.81
C ILE A 573 -8.01 9.70 -11.19
N LEU A 574 -6.99 9.27 -11.94
CA LEU A 574 -5.58 9.51 -11.62
C LEU A 574 -5.01 10.57 -12.54
N MET A 575 -4.61 11.70 -11.96
CA MET A 575 -4.05 12.81 -12.71
C MET A 575 -2.57 12.55 -13.05
N GLY A 576 -2.21 12.60 -14.33
CA GLY A 576 -0.83 12.50 -14.80
C GLY A 576 0.05 13.65 -14.35
N ILE A 577 1.24 13.34 -13.80
CA ILE A 577 2.25 14.32 -13.39
C ILE A 577 3.58 14.03 -14.11
N PRO A 578 4.12 14.99 -14.90
CA PRO A 578 5.42 14.80 -15.53
C PRO A 578 6.55 15.04 -14.52
N TYR A 579 7.46 14.08 -14.40
CA TYR A 579 8.73 14.23 -13.68
C TYR A 579 9.88 14.68 -14.58
N TYR A 580 9.63 14.70 -15.89
CA TYR A 580 10.57 15.13 -16.90
C TYR A 580 10.26 16.55 -17.39
N GLY A 581 11.29 17.17 -17.94
CA GLY A 581 11.26 18.33 -18.81
C GLY A 581 11.86 18.00 -20.17
N ARG A 582 11.87 19.00 -21.06
CA ARG A 582 12.42 18.85 -22.40
C ARG A 582 13.33 20.04 -22.74
N ASP A 583 14.34 19.73 -23.53
CA ASP A 583 15.21 20.67 -24.22
C ASP A 583 14.86 20.66 -25.70
N TRP A 584 14.34 21.75 -26.21
CA TRP A 584 14.12 21.93 -27.64
C TRP A 584 15.25 22.72 -28.24
N ARG A 585 15.74 22.29 -29.40
CA ARG A 585 16.68 23.04 -30.23
C ARG A 585 16.03 23.45 -31.54
N VAL A 586 16.48 24.57 -32.10
CA VAL A 586 16.11 24.93 -33.46
C VAL A 586 16.59 23.83 -34.43
N ASN A 587 15.73 23.45 -35.37
CA ASN A 587 16.01 22.44 -36.39
C ASN A 587 17.11 22.92 -37.37
N ASN A 588 17.60 22.03 -38.21
CA ASN A 588 18.72 22.34 -39.11
C ASN A 588 18.36 23.39 -40.19
N THR A 589 17.07 23.58 -40.48
CA THR A 589 16.55 24.53 -41.47
C THR A 589 16.29 25.92 -40.87
N GLY A 590 16.31 26.06 -39.54
CA GLY A 590 16.13 27.33 -38.84
C GLY A 590 14.69 27.81 -38.70
N ASP A 591 13.71 27.02 -39.15
CA ASP A 591 12.29 27.39 -39.26
C ASP A 591 11.38 26.67 -38.26
N GLY A 592 11.95 25.81 -37.40
CA GLY A 592 11.18 25.05 -36.41
C GLY A 592 12.03 24.51 -35.27
N TRP A 593 11.38 23.75 -34.38
CA TRP A 593 12.00 23.15 -33.21
C TRP A 593 12.01 21.63 -33.32
N VAL A 594 13.01 21.01 -32.70
CA VAL A 594 13.08 19.57 -32.47
C VAL A 594 13.49 19.32 -31.03
N ILE A 595 12.97 18.26 -30.41
CA ILE A 595 13.39 17.85 -29.08
C ILE A 595 14.84 17.35 -29.18
N SER A 596 15.75 18.04 -28.49
CA SER A 596 17.15 17.65 -28.38
C SER A 596 17.35 16.57 -27.33
N GLN A 597 16.65 16.65 -26.21
CA GLN A 597 16.68 15.66 -25.13
C GLN A 597 15.48 15.83 -24.20
N THR A 598 15.12 14.75 -23.52
CA THR A 598 14.24 14.74 -22.35
C THR A 598 15.11 14.62 -21.10
N PHE A 599 14.82 15.38 -20.05
CA PHE A 599 15.62 15.35 -18.83
C PHE A 599 14.78 15.46 -17.55
N GLY A 600 15.31 14.97 -16.43
CA GLY A 600 14.76 15.29 -15.10
C GLY A 600 15.25 16.66 -14.60
N TRP A 601 14.69 17.14 -13.49
CA TRP A 601 15.06 18.41 -12.85
C TRP A 601 16.59 18.61 -12.71
N THR A 602 17.31 17.58 -12.25
CA THR A 602 18.75 17.65 -11.98
C THR A 602 19.57 17.91 -13.23
N ILE A 603 19.25 17.21 -14.32
CA ILE A 603 19.91 17.41 -15.60
C ILE A 603 19.56 18.80 -16.14
N ALA A 604 18.31 19.27 -16.00
CA ALA A 604 17.93 20.63 -16.40
C ALA A 604 18.78 21.70 -15.68
N LYS A 605 18.96 21.57 -14.36
CA LYS A 605 19.81 22.47 -13.56
C LYS A 605 21.28 22.41 -13.99
N LYS A 606 21.78 21.21 -14.25
CA LYS A 606 23.17 21.01 -14.71
C LYS A 606 23.39 21.66 -16.07
N THR A 607 22.51 21.41 -17.03
CA THR A 607 22.55 22.03 -18.37
C THR A 607 22.53 23.55 -18.28
N ALA A 608 21.65 24.12 -17.46
CA ALA A 608 21.61 25.57 -17.27
C ALA A 608 22.92 26.12 -16.70
N ALA A 609 23.50 25.45 -15.69
CA ALA A 609 24.76 25.87 -15.08
C ALA A 609 25.95 25.77 -16.06
N GLU A 610 26.05 24.67 -16.81
CA GLU A 610 27.11 24.47 -17.82
C GLU A 610 27.01 25.48 -18.97
N ALA A 611 25.79 25.85 -19.36
CA ALA A 611 25.54 26.86 -20.39
C ALA A 611 25.64 28.31 -19.87
N GLY A 612 25.84 28.53 -18.56
CA GLY A 612 25.78 29.86 -17.95
C GLY A 612 24.40 30.53 -18.07
N ALA A 613 23.34 29.73 -18.20
CA ALA A 613 21.97 30.20 -18.36
C ALA A 613 21.28 30.43 -17.01
N THR A 614 20.57 31.55 -16.89
CA THR A 614 19.73 31.84 -15.72
C THR A 614 18.39 31.12 -15.85
N ILE A 615 18.04 30.32 -14.85
CA ILE A 615 16.71 29.72 -14.73
C ILE A 615 15.72 30.80 -14.29
N THR A 616 14.67 31.00 -15.09
CA THR A 616 13.51 31.86 -14.78
C THR A 616 12.25 31.00 -14.70
N ARG A 617 11.06 31.59 -14.56
CA ARG A 617 9.79 30.86 -14.60
C ARG A 617 8.89 31.41 -15.69
N ALA A 618 8.25 30.52 -16.43
CA ALA A 618 7.15 30.84 -17.32
C ALA A 618 5.84 30.79 -16.53
N ASN A 619 5.27 31.95 -16.25
CA ASN A 619 4.06 32.11 -15.43
C ASN A 619 3.00 32.93 -16.17
N THR A 620 1.76 32.88 -15.67
CA THR A 620 0.62 33.66 -16.17
C THR A 620 -0.05 34.40 -15.01
N LEU A 621 -1.07 35.22 -15.30
CA LEU A 621 -1.86 35.87 -14.23
C LEU A 621 -2.64 34.85 -13.39
N THR A 622 -3.00 33.71 -13.98
CA THR A 622 -3.77 32.64 -13.34
C THR A 622 -2.89 31.53 -12.77
N ASP A 623 -1.62 31.46 -13.20
CA ASP A 623 -0.57 30.60 -12.65
C ASP A 623 0.67 31.44 -12.30
N PRO A 624 0.68 32.13 -11.15
CA PRO A 624 1.80 33.01 -10.76
C PRO A 624 3.07 32.25 -10.38
N ILE A 625 2.95 30.97 -10.00
CA ILE A 625 4.10 30.10 -9.71
C ILE A 625 4.77 29.72 -11.03
N GLY A 626 4.01 29.22 -12.01
CA GLY A 626 4.55 28.82 -13.30
C GLY A 626 5.55 27.67 -13.22
N VAL A 627 6.17 27.35 -14.36
CA VAL A 627 7.21 26.30 -14.44
C VAL A 627 8.59 26.91 -14.68
N PRO A 628 9.67 26.30 -14.16
CA PRO A 628 11.02 26.76 -14.46
C PRO A 628 11.38 26.58 -15.95
N THR A 629 12.11 27.55 -16.50
CA THR A 629 12.55 27.57 -17.89
C THR A 629 13.90 28.28 -18.04
N PHE A 630 14.63 27.96 -19.10
CA PHE A 630 15.84 28.70 -19.50
C PHE A 630 16.07 28.54 -21.00
N THR A 631 16.89 29.42 -21.57
CA THR A 631 17.34 29.32 -22.97
C THR A 631 18.86 29.42 -23.01
N TYR A 632 19.48 28.71 -23.93
CA TYR A 632 20.92 28.82 -24.19
C TYR A 632 21.22 28.66 -25.68
N VAL A 633 22.48 28.88 -26.05
CA VAL A 633 22.99 28.62 -27.40
C VAL A 633 24.08 27.57 -27.29
N ASP A 634 23.99 26.51 -28.07
CA ASP A 634 24.99 25.44 -28.05
C ASP A 634 26.26 25.81 -28.83
N GLU A 635 27.26 24.94 -28.78
CA GLU A 635 28.54 25.09 -29.49
C GLU A 635 28.40 25.20 -31.02
N ASN A 636 27.26 24.76 -31.58
CA ASN A 636 26.95 24.84 -33.01
C ASN A 636 26.11 26.07 -33.36
N ASN A 637 26.02 27.04 -32.44
CA ASN A 637 25.25 28.27 -32.58
C ASN A 637 23.74 28.03 -32.79
N ARG A 638 23.21 26.91 -32.28
CA ARG A 638 21.77 26.60 -32.30
C ARG A 638 21.15 27.09 -31.00
N LYS A 639 19.98 27.73 -31.11
CA LYS A 639 19.22 28.17 -29.94
C LYS A 639 18.48 26.99 -29.33
N HIS A 640 18.53 26.93 -28.00
CA HIS A 640 17.81 25.98 -27.17
C HIS A 640 16.79 26.67 -26.28
N SER A 641 15.69 25.98 -25.98
CA SER A 641 14.62 26.42 -25.08
C SER A 641 14.20 25.24 -24.21
N CYS A 642 14.25 25.42 -22.90
CA CYS A 642 14.13 24.35 -21.93
C CYS A 642 12.98 24.62 -20.97
N TYR A 643 12.17 23.60 -20.68
CA TYR A 643 11.11 23.64 -19.67
C TYR A 643 11.13 22.36 -18.85
N PHE A 644 10.95 22.48 -17.53
CA PHE A 644 10.89 21.34 -16.61
C PHE A 644 10.00 21.68 -15.41
N ASP A 645 9.81 20.73 -14.51
CA ASP A 645 9.10 20.93 -13.25
C ASP A 645 10.03 20.83 -12.04
N ASP A 646 9.67 21.57 -11.00
CA ASP A 646 10.32 21.55 -9.70
C ASP A 646 9.30 21.41 -8.56
N ARG A 647 9.77 21.42 -7.31
CA ARG A 647 8.92 21.28 -6.13
C ARG A 647 7.74 22.26 -6.13
N LEU A 648 7.95 23.51 -6.59
CA LEU A 648 6.90 24.52 -6.57
C LEU A 648 5.85 24.25 -7.65
N SER A 649 6.27 23.94 -8.87
CA SER A 649 5.32 23.66 -9.96
C SER A 649 4.63 22.31 -9.81
N TRP A 650 5.30 21.29 -9.25
CA TRP A 650 4.62 20.07 -8.83
C TRP A 650 3.62 20.33 -7.72
N GLY A 651 3.95 21.18 -6.73
CA GLY A 651 3.06 21.48 -5.61
C GLY A 651 1.71 22.01 -6.07
N VAL A 652 1.70 23.04 -6.92
CA VAL A 652 0.46 23.62 -7.44
C VAL A 652 -0.34 22.67 -8.34
N LYS A 653 0.33 21.73 -9.01
CA LYS A 653 -0.36 20.67 -9.78
C LYS A 653 -1.01 19.67 -8.83
N LEU A 654 -0.29 19.22 -7.81
CA LEU A 654 -0.81 18.27 -6.82
C LEU A 654 -1.97 18.86 -6.00
N ASP A 655 -2.03 20.19 -5.83
CA ASP A 655 -3.17 20.85 -5.19
C ASP A 655 -4.48 20.61 -5.97
N LEU A 656 -4.43 20.37 -7.29
CA LEU A 656 -5.61 20.03 -8.10
C LEU A 656 -6.28 18.71 -7.69
N VAL A 657 -5.52 17.78 -7.09
CA VAL A 657 -6.08 16.52 -6.57
C VAL A 657 -7.11 16.81 -5.48
N ASN A 658 -6.85 17.80 -4.63
CA ASN A 658 -7.82 18.25 -3.62
C ASN A 658 -8.91 19.14 -4.22
N GLU A 659 -8.56 20.01 -5.18
CA GLU A 659 -9.50 20.93 -5.83
C GLU A 659 -10.67 20.17 -6.48
N PHE A 660 -10.40 19.00 -7.05
CA PHE A 660 -11.37 18.16 -7.77
C PHE A 660 -11.74 16.85 -7.06
N ASP A 661 -11.25 16.63 -5.83
CA ASP A 661 -11.45 15.39 -5.07
C ASP A 661 -11.12 14.12 -5.88
N LEU A 662 -9.94 14.13 -6.51
CA LEU A 662 -9.50 13.06 -7.40
C LEU A 662 -9.02 11.84 -6.63
N GLY A 663 -9.12 10.67 -7.27
CA GLY A 663 -8.62 9.39 -6.79
C GLY A 663 -7.11 9.31 -6.58
N GLY A 664 -6.33 10.23 -7.17
CA GLY A 664 -4.89 10.29 -6.93
C GLY A 664 -4.09 10.83 -8.12
N ILE A 665 -2.85 10.37 -8.23
CA ILE A 665 -1.90 10.77 -9.27
C ILE A 665 -1.21 9.58 -9.92
N ALA A 666 -0.70 9.82 -11.12
CA ALA A 666 0.17 8.92 -11.86
C ALA A 666 1.44 9.66 -12.30
N GLY A 667 2.59 9.35 -11.67
CA GLY A 667 3.86 10.01 -11.94
C GLY A 667 4.61 9.39 -13.13
N TRP A 668 4.76 10.14 -14.23
CA TRP A 668 5.57 9.72 -15.38
C TRP A 668 6.92 10.47 -15.44
N SER A 669 8.05 9.80 -15.24
CA SER A 669 8.18 8.47 -14.64
C SER A 669 9.36 8.44 -13.69
N MET A 670 9.47 7.36 -12.92
CA MET A 670 10.56 7.19 -11.95
C MET A 670 11.94 7.33 -12.60
N GLY A 671 12.09 7.00 -13.89
CA GLY A 671 13.32 7.19 -14.66
C GLY A 671 13.85 8.63 -14.71
N SER A 672 13.02 9.64 -14.44
CA SER A 672 13.42 11.05 -14.36
C SER A 672 13.75 11.52 -12.93
N VAL A 673 13.59 10.64 -11.95
CA VAL A 673 13.87 10.88 -10.53
C VAL A 673 15.29 10.44 -10.17
N ASN A 674 15.97 11.19 -9.31
CA ASN A 674 17.33 10.92 -8.85
C ASN A 674 17.58 11.49 -7.45
N ASP A 675 18.83 11.42 -6.98
CA ASP A 675 19.28 11.86 -5.66
C ASP A 675 19.04 13.34 -5.33
N VAL A 676 18.79 14.19 -6.33
CA VAL A 676 18.47 15.61 -6.14
C VAL A 676 16.96 15.88 -6.20
N SER A 677 16.21 15.20 -7.08
CA SER A 677 14.76 15.40 -7.18
C SER A 677 13.96 14.58 -6.18
N ALA A 678 14.43 13.38 -5.80
CA ALA A 678 13.76 12.50 -4.85
C ALA A 678 13.54 13.13 -3.46
N PRO A 679 14.53 13.82 -2.85
CA PRO A 679 14.32 14.50 -1.57
C PRO A 679 13.29 15.63 -1.62
N GLU A 680 12.96 16.14 -2.81
CA GLU A 680 11.96 17.20 -2.99
C GLU A 680 10.59 16.62 -3.35
N LEU A 681 10.57 15.58 -4.20
CA LEU A 681 9.35 14.98 -4.73
C LEU A 681 8.64 14.10 -3.70
N TYR A 682 9.32 13.13 -3.07
CA TYR A 682 8.65 12.17 -2.20
C TYR A 682 8.04 12.82 -0.95
N PRO A 683 8.70 13.75 -0.26
CA PRO A 683 8.05 14.50 0.82
C PRO A 683 6.83 15.29 0.34
N LEU A 684 6.85 15.83 -0.88
CA LEU A 684 5.71 16.53 -1.45
C LEU A 684 4.54 15.59 -1.74
N LEU A 685 4.79 14.40 -2.29
CA LEU A 685 3.77 13.37 -2.48
C LEU A 685 3.14 12.97 -1.14
N LYS A 686 3.97 12.74 -0.11
CA LYS A 686 3.49 12.46 1.24
C LYS A 686 2.70 13.62 1.87
N GLU A 687 2.95 14.87 1.48
CA GLU A 687 2.24 16.04 2.02
C GLU A 687 0.90 16.31 1.33
N ARG A 688 0.72 15.84 0.09
CA ARG A 688 -0.42 16.20 -0.78
C ARG A 688 -1.34 15.03 -1.12
N ILE A 689 -0.79 13.82 -1.12
CA ILE A 689 -1.50 12.60 -1.52
C ILE A 689 -1.81 11.75 -0.30
N GLN A 690 -0.80 11.49 0.54
CA GLN A 690 -0.90 10.66 1.74
C GLN A 690 -1.14 11.47 3.01
#